data_AF-A0A438F1U5-F1
#
_entry.id   AF-A0A438F1U5-F1
#
_cell.length_a   1.000
_cell.length_b   1.000
_cell.length_c   1.000
_cell.angle_alpha   90.00
_cell.angle_beta   90.00
_cell.angle_gamma   90.00
#
_symmetry.space_group_name_H-M   'P 1'
#
loop_
_entity.id
_entity.type
_entity.pdbx_description
1 polymer ?
#
loop_
_entity_poly.entity_id
_entity_poly.type
_entity_poly.pdbx_seq_one_letter_code
_entity_poly.pdbx_strand_id
1 'polypeptide(L)'
;MSQMSLGVVRSLGVGRFLDWGVLNARGAAGGVFVFWDKRVLELEGMEVGLFSISCRFKNCEDGFSWIFSGVYGPTLKRYKELFWEELGAIRGLWSDPWCIRGDFNLIRFPNESRRGGRLSSSMRRFSEVIDDLDLRDLPLQGGPFTWSGGLNNQAMSRLDRFLVSKDWEGHFKGAVQCTLPRPVSDHFPILLDGGGVRRGPVPFRFENMWLKEEGFKDLLKRWWQRLSFNGSFSFILAEKFKALKAILKSWNKDVFGQVGVNKKLALDKVNFWDGQEKLRPLSSEELEARKVAKGDFEKWALMEEVSWRQKSREVWLREEEQEIKRGVVRAFKDQLTDPGGWHPSMEGLDFNRIGDEDAARLEEVFSEEEVFKALSDLNGDKAPGPDGFPLRFVRSLNSTFLVLIPKKAGAEDLRDFRPISLVGGLYKLLAKVLANRLKKVVGKVVSSAQNAFVEGRQILDAALIANEAIDSLLKRNESGHGIWGEVDRVDLLVHLYNNVFRMEALSRLINRAVGGGFLSGCRVNGRGGDGALVSHLLFADDTLVFCEASENQMVHLSWLLMWFEAISGLRINLDKSEILPVGRVENSENLALEAGCKWNWRFANERENFWRHVISRKFGEEEGGWGSRDVRESYGVGFWKEIRKEGALMQNKVVFSVGSGRRVKFWKDLWWGSFALCNSFPSLYAIASSKEAWVEEFWDTSGVEGVWSPRFSRPFNDWEVEEVERLLLTIRGAGLNPLMEDRMMWNVTSNGIFSVKSLYNDLSSRRAGPFPHGLIWSPSVPSKVSFFTWEASWGKVLTMDQLKKRGWALANRCFLCCEEEESIDHILIHCSRARALWEFLFALFGVFWVLPSSVKDTLIEWRGFMLGKKHRKVWKAAPLCLFWAVWMERNRIAFDNEDFSVHRR
;
A
#
# COMPACT_ATOMS: atom_id res chain seq x y z
N MET A 1 -40.92 5.14 13.93
CA MET A 1 -39.50 4.86 13.63
C MET A 1 -39.24 3.39 13.89
N SER A 2 -38.49 2.73 13.02
CA SER A 2 -38.00 1.35 13.21
C SER A 2 -37.10 1.28 14.46
N GLN A 3 -37.00 0.10 15.09
CA GLN A 3 -36.04 -0.14 16.18
C GLN A 3 -34.63 0.30 15.75
N MET A 4 -33.93 1.02 16.62
CA MET A 4 -32.52 1.36 16.41
C MET A 4 -31.70 0.08 16.26
N SER A 5 -30.97 -0.04 15.15
CA SER A 5 -30.16 -1.22 14.84
C SER A 5 -28.67 -0.88 14.89
N LEU A 6 -27.84 -1.91 15.09
CA LEU A 6 -26.39 -1.78 15.03
C LEU A 6 -25.90 -1.19 13.70
N GLY A 7 -26.65 -1.38 12.61
CA GLY A 7 -26.39 -0.78 11.30
C GLY A 7 -26.50 0.75 11.31
N VAL A 8 -27.55 1.30 11.93
CA VAL A 8 -27.77 2.75 12.05
C VAL A 8 -26.71 3.39 12.94
N VAL A 9 -26.32 2.73 14.03
CA VAL A 9 -25.26 3.26 14.92
C VAL A 9 -23.91 3.32 14.19
N ARG A 10 -23.61 2.31 13.36
CA ARG A 10 -22.39 2.30 12.54
C ARG A 10 -22.42 3.33 11.41
N SER A 11 -23.60 3.68 10.88
CA SER A 11 -23.73 4.69 9.81
C SER A 11 -23.53 6.12 10.30
N LEU A 12 -23.55 6.38 11.62
CA LEU A 12 -23.26 7.71 12.19
C LEU A 12 -21.78 8.12 12.09
N GLY A 13 -20.92 7.31 11.46
CA GLY A 13 -19.55 7.68 11.08
C GLY A 13 -18.54 7.62 12.23
N VAL A 14 -18.92 7.09 13.38
CA VAL A 14 -18.08 7.02 14.58
C VAL A 14 -17.72 5.55 14.83
N GLY A 15 -16.42 5.26 14.91
CA GLY A 15 -15.82 3.96 14.60
C GLY A 15 -16.18 2.75 15.48
N ARG A 16 -15.50 1.63 15.24
CA ARG A 16 -15.70 0.27 15.81
C ARG A 16 -15.69 0.12 17.35
N PHE A 17 -15.47 1.20 18.07
CA PHE A 17 -15.30 1.24 19.53
C PHE A 17 -16.45 1.92 20.26
N LEU A 18 -17.50 2.21 19.52
CA LEU A 18 -18.73 2.74 20.04
C LEU A 18 -19.57 1.65 20.67
N ASP A 19 -20.01 1.93 21.88
CA ASP A 19 -21.11 1.21 22.50
C ASP A 19 -22.23 2.19 22.79
N TRP A 20 -23.46 1.69 22.95
CA TRP A 20 -24.64 2.53 22.91
C TRP A 20 -25.82 1.94 23.67
N GLY A 21 -26.72 2.84 24.06
CA GLY A 21 -28.02 2.53 24.65
C GLY A 21 -29.10 3.43 24.06
N VAL A 22 -30.33 2.93 24.03
CA VAL A 22 -31.46 3.69 23.49
C VAL A 22 -32.70 3.57 24.36
N LEU A 23 -33.34 4.71 24.60
CA LEU A 23 -34.76 4.81 24.90
C LEU A 23 -35.48 5.05 23.57
N ASN A 24 -36.26 4.08 23.11
CA ASN A 24 -36.92 4.17 21.81
C ASN A 24 -37.97 5.30 21.76
N ALA A 25 -38.03 6.00 20.63
CA ALA A 25 -39.05 6.99 20.37
C ALA A 25 -40.46 6.36 20.32
N ARG A 26 -41.48 7.10 20.77
CA ARG A 26 -42.89 6.69 20.65
C ARG A 26 -43.55 7.50 19.52
N GLY A 27 -43.69 6.89 18.35
CA GLY A 27 -44.20 7.56 17.15
C GLY A 27 -43.16 8.51 16.55
N ALA A 28 -43.49 9.80 16.46
CA ALA A 28 -42.59 10.88 16.00
C ALA A 28 -42.04 11.73 17.15
N ALA A 29 -42.29 11.35 18.41
CA ALA A 29 -41.95 12.13 19.58
C ALA A 29 -41.14 11.30 20.58
N GLY A 30 -40.17 11.98 21.22
CA GLY A 30 -39.30 11.43 22.23
C GLY A 30 -38.27 10.44 21.73
N GLY A 31 -37.61 9.79 22.69
CA GLY A 31 -36.49 8.91 22.48
C GLY A 31 -35.16 9.56 22.87
N VAL A 32 -34.27 8.77 23.43
CA VAL A 32 -32.93 9.20 23.84
C VAL A 32 -31.94 8.19 23.30
N PHE A 33 -30.95 8.66 22.58
CA PHE A 33 -29.82 7.84 22.12
C PHE A 33 -28.58 8.28 22.87
N VAL A 34 -28.00 7.36 23.64
CA VAL A 34 -26.74 7.57 24.36
C VAL A 34 -25.70 6.66 23.74
N PHE A 35 -24.53 7.22 23.49
CA PHE A 35 -23.44 6.48 22.90
C PHE A 35 -22.13 6.96 23.49
N TRP A 36 -21.20 6.03 23.70
CA TRP A 36 -19.93 6.31 24.34
C TRP A 36 -18.80 5.54 23.69
N ASP A 37 -17.60 6.02 23.96
CA ASP A 37 -16.38 5.37 23.54
C ASP A 37 -15.94 4.35 24.60
N LYS A 38 -16.02 3.06 24.28
CA LYS A 38 -15.70 1.96 25.23
C LYS A 38 -14.23 1.93 25.68
N ARG A 39 -13.41 2.81 25.11
CA ARG A 39 -12.00 2.99 25.43
C ARG A 39 -11.78 3.99 26.55
N VAL A 40 -12.76 4.87 26.73
CA VAL A 40 -12.75 5.93 27.75
C VAL A 40 -13.68 5.55 28.90
N LEU A 41 -14.81 4.92 28.59
CA LEU A 41 -15.85 4.56 29.55
C LEU A 41 -16.21 3.08 29.42
N GLU A 42 -16.03 2.32 30.50
CA GLU A 42 -16.56 0.98 30.67
C GLU A 42 -17.98 1.07 31.24
N LEU A 43 -18.95 0.39 30.63
CA LEU A 43 -20.34 0.35 31.12
C LEU A 43 -20.46 -0.72 32.22
N GLU A 44 -20.79 -0.31 33.44
CA GLU A 44 -21.00 -1.22 34.58
C GLU A 44 -22.48 -1.59 34.77
N GLY A 45 -23.40 -0.75 34.30
CA GLY A 45 -24.84 -1.01 34.38
C GLY A 45 -25.65 -0.02 33.55
N MET A 46 -26.83 -0.42 33.09
CA MET A 46 -27.70 0.43 32.28
C MET A 46 -29.16 0.19 32.63
N GLU A 47 -29.90 1.27 32.88
CA GLU A 47 -31.34 1.26 33.18
C GLU A 47 -32.07 2.11 32.16
N VAL A 48 -33.14 1.57 31.56
CA VAL A 48 -33.96 2.27 30.57
C VAL A 48 -35.36 2.47 31.14
N GLY A 49 -35.69 3.71 31.44
CA GLY A 49 -36.99 4.13 31.98
C GLY A 49 -37.99 4.54 30.88
N LEU A 50 -39.04 5.26 31.29
CA LEU A 50 -40.03 5.84 30.37
C LEU A 50 -39.55 7.15 29.76
N PHE A 51 -38.73 7.90 30.49
CA PHE A 51 -38.29 9.25 30.12
C PHE A 51 -36.77 9.39 30.07
N SER A 52 -36.04 8.42 30.63
CA SER A 52 -34.58 8.45 30.72
C SER A 52 -33.94 7.13 30.34
N ILE A 53 -32.66 7.22 29.98
CA ILE A 53 -31.73 6.10 29.95
C ILE A 53 -30.53 6.48 30.82
N SER A 54 -30.21 5.64 31.78
CA SER A 54 -29.15 5.89 32.75
C SER A 54 -28.07 4.82 32.62
N CYS A 55 -26.83 5.25 32.45
CA CYS A 55 -25.67 4.40 32.29
C CYS A 55 -24.72 4.65 33.47
N ARG A 56 -24.36 3.60 34.21
CA ARG A 56 -23.29 3.64 35.19
C ARG A 56 -21.98 3.33 34.47
N PHE A 57 -21.08 4.30 34.46
CA PHE A 57 -19.78 4.21 33.80
C PHE A 57 -18.65 4.14 34.79
N LYS A 58 -17.57 3.48 34.39
CA LYS A 58 -16.26 3.56 35.00
C LYS A 58 -15.26 4.11 33.99
N ASN A 59 -14.54 5.15 34.37
CA ASN A 59 -13.47 5.71 33.56
C ASN A 59 -12.33 4.69 33.39
N CYS A 60 -11.90 4.43 32.16
CA CYS A 60 -10.78 3.53 31.91
C CYS A 60 -9.42 4.11 32.36
N GLU A 61 -9.30 5.45 32.46
CA GLU A 61 -8.05 6.13 32.80
C GLU A 61 -7.70 6.05 34.30
N ASP A 62 -8.68 6.34 35.16
CA ASP A 62 -8.48 6.48 36.61
C ASP A 62 -9.39 5.57 37.45
N GLY A 63 -10.27 4.80 36.81
CA GLY A 63 -11.20 3.91 37.49
C GLY A 63 -12.34 4.62 38.21
N PHE A 64 -12.56 5.92 37.97
CA PHE A 64 -13.63 6.68 38.61
C PHE A 64 -15.01 6.24 38.08
N SER A 65 -15.90 5.80 38.98
CA SER A 65 -17.26 5.37 38.64
C SER A 65 -18.27 6.50 38.85
N TRP A 66 -19.17 6.69 37.89
CA TRP A 66 -20.17 7.74 37.88
C TRP A 66 -21.35 7.39 36.97
N ILE A 67 -22.48 8.07 37.15
CA ILE A 67 -23.71 7.82 36.41
C ILE A 67 -23.92 8.93 35.38
N PHE A 68 -24.28 8.56 34.17
CA PHE A 68 -24.79 9.45 33.15
C PHE A 68 -26.26 9.12 32.83
N SER A 69 -27.15 10.10 32.96
CA SER A 69 -28.55 9.94 32.59
C SER A 69 -28.92 10.86 31.42
N GLY A 70 -29.27 10.25 30.29
CA GLY A 70 -29.87 10.94 29.15
C GLY A 70 -31.39 11.04 29.34
N VAL A 71 -31.96 12.25 29.32
CA VAL A 71 -33.39 12.47 29.60
C VAL A 71 -34.14 13.11 28.43
N TYR A 72 -35.40 12.74 28.29
CA TYR A 72 -36.39 13.41 27.47
C TYR A 72 -37.67 13.62 28.28
N GLY A 73 -37.76 14.78 28.93
CA GLY A 73 -38.85 15.14 29.83
C GLY A 73 -40.19 15.26 29.08
N PRO A 74 -41.32 14.86 29.68
CA PRO A 74 -42.61 14.86 28.99
C PRO A 74 -43.17 16.28 28.83
N THR A 75 -43.84 16.60 27.72
CA THR A 75 -44.46 17.92 27.52
C THR A 75 -45.74 18.11 28.33
N LEU A 76 -46.47 17.02 28.61
CA LEU A 76 -47.73 17.05 29.35
C LEU A 76 -47.50 17.10 30.87
N LYS A 77 -48.13 18.07 31.54
CA LYS A 77 -47.99 18.30 32.98
C LYS A 77 -48.28 17.06 33.85
N ARG A 78 -49.27 16.24 33.47
CA ARG A 78 -49.66 15.03 34.22
C ARG A 78 -48.56 13.96 34.34
N TYR A 79 -47.57 13.98 33.44
CA TYR A 79 -46.48 13.01 33.43
C TYR A 79 -45.18 13.56 34.05
N LYS A 80 -45.17 14.83 34.47
CA LYS A 80 -43.97 15.44 35.07
C LYS A 80 -43.62 14.83 36.43
N GLU A 81 -44.59 14.51 37.27
CA GLU A 81 -44.29 13.85 38.56
C GLU A 81 -43.73 12.43 38.35
N LEU A 82 -44.27 11.65 37.41
CA LEU A 82 -43.69 10.33 37.06
C LEU A 82 -42.24 10.46 36.56
N PHE A 83 -41.92 11.53 35.83
CA PHE A 83 -40.55 11.81 35.41
C PHE A 83 -39.62 12.11 36.59
N TRP A 84 -40.11 12.84 37.60
CA TRP A 84 -39.34 13.10 38.82
C TRP A 84 -39.17 11.87 39.70
N GLU A 85 -40.22 11.05 39.84
CA GLU A 85 -40.16 9.75 40.52
C GLU A 85 -39.15 8.81 39.86
N GLU A 86 -39.10 8.79 38.52
CA GLU A 86 -38.11 8.00 37.76
C GLU A 86 -36.67 8.44 38.07
N LEU A 87 -36.39 9.76 38.08
CA LEU A 87 -35.06 10.25 38.47
C LEU A 87 -34.75 9.93 39.95
N GLY A 88 -35.72 10.06 40.84
CA GLY A 88 -35.58 9.66 42.24
C GLY A 88 -35.25 8.17 42.41
N ALA A 89 -35.88 7.31 41.60
CA ALA A 89 -35.60 5.88 41.60
C ALA A 89 -34.16 5.57 41.14
N ILE A 90 -33.66 6.23 40.08
CA ILE A 90 -32.25 6.08 39.65
C ILE A 90 -31.30 6.51 40.76
N ARG A 91 -31.58 7.61 41.46
CA ARG A 91 -30.77 8.06 42.61
C ARG A 91 -30.81 7.08 43.79
N GLY A 92 -31.93 6.39 43.98
CA GLY A 92 -32.07 5.32 44.98
C GLY A 92 -31.34 4.03 44.59
N LEU A 93 -31.23 3.74 43.28
CA LEU A 93 -30.53 2.56 42.76
C LEU A 93 -29.01 2.71 42.82
N TRP A 94 -28.49 3.89 42.44
CA TRP A 94 -27.06 4.15 42.38
C TRP A 94 -26.69 5.43 43.15
N SER A 95 -25.75 5.29 44.08
CA SER A 95 -25.25 6.39 44.92
C SER A 95 -24.03 7.10 44.33
N ASP A 96 -23.52 6.66 43.18
CA ASP A 96 -22.32 7.23 42.55
C ASP A 96 -22.53 8.72 42.14
N PRO A 97 -21.44 9.46 41.89
CA PRO A 97 -21.50 10.81 41.32
C PRO A 97 -22.32 10.84 40.02
N TRP A 98 -23.15 11.87 39.82
CA TRP A 98 -24.21 11.82 38.82
C TRP A 98 -24.19 13.03 37.89
N CYS A 99 -24.34 12.78 36.59
CA CYS A 99 -24.51 13.79 35.55
C CYS A 99 -25.74 13.46 34.71
N ILE A 100 -26.69 14.39 34.63
CA ILE A 100 -27.93 14.27 33.88
C ILE A 100 -27.89 15.26 32.73
N ARG A 101 -28.27 14.82 31.53
CA ARG A 101 -28.33 15.65 30.32
C ARG A 101 -29.60 15.38 29.55
N GLY A 102 -30.21 16.42 29.03
CA GLY A 102 -31.16 16.28 27.93
C GLY A 102 -32.17 17.40 27.89
N ASP A 103 -33.24 17.16 27.15
CA ASP A 103 -34.37 18.07 27.03
C ASP A 103 -35.35 17.80 28.17
N PHE A 104 -35.48 18.74 29.11
CA PHE A 104 -36.42 18.61 30.23
C PHE A 104 -37.85 19.04 29.86
N ASN A 105 -38.04 19.66 28.68
CA ASN A 105 -39.29 20.28 28.26
C ASN A 105 -39.89 21.20 29.34
N LEU A 106 -39.03 21.91 30.08
CA LEU A 106 -39.37 22.82 31.18
C LEU A 106 -38.30 23.92 31.32
N ILE A 107 -38.77 25.13 31.62
CA ILE A 107 -37.93 26.23 32.09
C ILE A 107 -37.94 26.26 33.62
N ARG A 108 -36.79 26.55 34.23
CA ARG A 108 -36.60 26.67 35.68
C ARG A 108 -36.90 28.08 36.17
N PHE A 109 -36.55 29.10 35.39
CA PHE A 109 -36.75 30.50 35.75
C PHE A 109 -37.48 31.28 34.65
N PRO A 110 -38.21 32.37 34.98
CA PRO A 110 -38.93 33.14 33.97
C PRO A 110 -38.05 33.77 32.88
N ASN A 111 -36.79 34.10 33.20
CA ASN A 111 -35.80 34.65 32.26
C ASN A 111 -35.25 33.61 31.27
N GLU A 112 -35.52 32.32 31.48
CA GLU A 112 -35.16 31.25 30.56
C GLU A 112 -36.13 31.14 29.36
N SER A 113 -37.08 32.07 29.22
CA SER A 113 -37.93 32.23 28.04
C SER A 113 -37.88 33.66 27.53
N ARG A 114 -37.78 33.84 26.21
CA ARG A 114 -37.78 35.18 25.58
C ARG A 114 -39.06 35.97 25.87
N ARG A 115 -40.19 35.28 26.07
CA ARG A 115 -41.47 35.93 26.37
C ARG A 115 -41.55 36.45 27.82
N GLY A 116 -40.64 36.02 28.70
CA GLY A 116 -40.72 36.29 30.13
C GLY A 116 -41.99 35.68 30.76
N GLY A 117 -42.21 35.96 32.05
CA GLY A 117 -43.39 35.50 32.77
C GLY A 117 -43.30 35.64 34.29
N ARG A 118 -44.33 35.17 35.01
CA ARG A 118 -44.30 35.01 36.48
C ARG A 118 -43.80 33.61 36.85
N LEU A 119 -43.20 33.48 38.02
CA LEU A 119 -42.76 32.20 38.57
C LEU A 119 -43.96 31.24 38.71
N SER A 120 -43.92 30.10 38.02
CA SER A 120 -44.98 29.09 38.03
C SER A 120 -44.74 28.01 39.09
N SER A 121 -45.77 27.25 39.46
CA SER A 121 -45.60 26.10 40.37
C SER A 121 -44.69 25.01 39.79
N SER A 122 -44.73 24.79 38.47
CA SER A 122 -43.82 23.84 37.80
C SER A 122 -42.34 24.27 37.87
N MET A 123 -42.06 25.58 37.83
CA MET A 123 -40.70 26.12 37.99
C MET A 123 -40.16 25.90 39.41
N ARG A 124 -41.02 26.12 40.43
CA ARG A 124 -40.66 25.84 41.84
C ARG A 124 -40.41 24.36 42.04
N ARG A 125 -41.33 23.51 41.57
CA ARG A 125 -41.20 22.05 41.65
C ARG A 125 -39.93 21.56 40.98
N PHE A 126 -39.54 22.13 39.83
CA PHE A 126 -38.28 21.76 39.18
C PHE A 126 -37.06 22.15 40.03
N SER A 127 -37.11 23.29 40.73
CA SER A 127 -36.02 23.69 41.63
C SER A 127 -35.96 22.81 42.88
N GLU A 128 -37.10 22.49 43.48
CA GLU A 128 -37.22 21.53 44.58
C GLU A 128 -36.61 20.18 44.22
N VAL A 129 -36.92 19.63 43.03
CA VAL A 129 -36.36 18.34 42.59
C VAL A 129 -34.84 18.40 42.39
N ILE A 130 -34.31 19.53 41.89
CA ILE A 130 -32.86 19.72 41.77
C ILE A 130 -32.21 19.69 43.17
N ASP A 131 -32.82 20.37 44.13
CA ASP A 131 -32.32 20.45 45.50
C ASP A 131 -32.47 19.08 46.23
N ASP A 132 -33.60 18.39 46.07
CA ASP A 132 -33.89 17.07 46.65
C ASP A 132 -32.91 15.99 46.15
N LEU A 133 -32.46 16.10 44.90
CA LEU A 133 -31.50 15.18 44.29
C LEU A 133 -30.03 15.59 44.49
N ASP A 134 -29.77 16.68 45.21
CA ASP A 134 -28.44 17.30 45.42
C ASP A 134 -27.69 17.55 44.10
N LEU A 135 -28.43 18.09 43.12
CA LEU A 135 -27.92 18.43 41.80
C LEU A 135 -27.66 19.93 41.67
N ARG A 136 -26.76 20.27 40.76
CA ARG A 136 -26.42 21.65 40.40
C ARG A 136 -26.63 21.88 38.93
N ASP A 137 -27.24 23.02 38.62
CA ASP A 137 -27.38 23.52 37.25
C ASP A 137 -26.23 24.47 36.93
N LEU A 138 -25.34 24.04 36.05
CA LEU A 138 -24.17 24.83 35.67
C LEU A 138 -24.58 26.02 34.78
N PRO A 139 -23.97 27.20 34.94
CA PRO A 139 -24.23 28.34 34.08
C PRO A 139 -24.01 28.03 32.60
N LEU A 140 -24.97 28.43 31.75
CA LEU A 140 -24.90 28.24 30.31
C LEU A 140 -24.13 29.39 29.64
N GLN A 141 -23.02 29.07 28.98
CA GLN A 141 -22.23 30.02 28.19
C GLN A 141 -22.60 29.96 26.70
N GLY A 142 -22.43 31.06 25.96
CA GLY A 142 -22.69 31.12 24.52
C GLY A 142 -24.12 31.51 24.11
N GLY A 143 -25.01 31.71 25.08
CA GLY A 143 -26.38 32.22 24.87
C GLY A 143 -27.34 31.68 25.93
N PRO A 144 -28.42 32.42 26.28
CA PRO A 144 -29.31 32.03 27.37
C PRO A 144 -30.38 30.99 26.97
N PHE A 145 -30.45 30.59 25.69
CA PHE A 145 -31.51 29.73 25.16
C PHE A 145 -30.92 28.50 24.45
N THR A 146 -31.62 27.37 24.56
CA THR A 146 -31.22 26.09 23.93
C THR A 146 -32.23 25.60 22.90
N TRP A 147 -33.38 26.26 22.79
CA TRP A 147 -34.41 25.99 21.78
C TRP A 147 -34.94 27.29 21.17
N SER A 148 -35.30 27.22 19.89
CA SER A 148 -36.00 28.29 19.17
C SER A 148 -37.09 27.74 18.26
N GLY A 149 -38.28 28.33 18.29
CA GLY A 149 -39.40 27.89 17.46
C GLY A 149 -40.58 28.88 17.47
N GLY A 150 -41.78 28.39 17.11
CA GLY A 150 -42.99 29.22 16.93
C GLY A 150 -43.03 29.94 15.56
N LEU A 151 -44.07 30.78 15.34
CA LEU A 151 -44.18 31.56 14.10
C LEU A 151 -42.90 32.38 13.86
N ASN A 152 -42.28 32.19 12.69
CA ASN A 152 -41.06 32.87 12.27
C ASN A 152 -39.87 32.76 13.26
N ASN A 153 -39.73 31.67 14.02
CA ASN A 153 -38.66 31.45 15.01
C ASN A 153 -38.57 32.54 16.10
N GLN A 154 -39.71 33.17 16.45
CA GLN A 154 -39.71 34.27 17.41
C GLN A 154 -39.72 33.83 18.88
N ALA A 155 -40.07 32.57 19.20
CA ALA A 155 -40.00 32.03 20.55
C ALA A 155 -38.63 31.38 20.82
N MET A 156 -38.05 31.62 22.00
CA MET A 156 -36.82 30.96 22.44
C MET A 156 -36.93 30.59 23.92
N SER A 157 -36.39 29.43 24.30
CA SER A 157 -36.40 28.95 25.68
C SER A 157 -35.17 28.08 25.99
N ARG A 158 -34.82 27.95 27.28
CA ARG A 158 -33.79 27.01 27.76
C ARG A 158 -34.44 25.72 28.24
N LEU A 159 -34.49 24.73 27.36
CA LEU A 159 -35.11 23.42 27.61
C LEU A 159 -34.04 22.35 27.88
N ASP A 160 -32.97 22.34 27.10
CA ASP A 160 -31.82 21.46 27.29
C ASP A 160 -30.88 21.95 28.40
N ARG A 161 -30.45 21.04 29.27
CA ARG A 161 -29.43 21.33 30.30
C ARG A 161 -28.66 20.10 30.76
N PHE A 162 -27.49 20.36 31.36
CA PHE A 162 -26.74 19.46 32.21
C PHE A 162 -27.00 19.80 33.69
N LEU A 163 -27.30 18.78 34.48
CA LEU A 163 -27.36 18.83 35.93
C LEU A 163 -26.32 17.88 36.50
N VAL A 164 -25.52 18.31 37.47
CA VAL A 164 -24.41 17.51 38.01
C VAL A 164 -24.45 17.47 39.53
N SER A 165 -24.08 16.34 40.14
CA SER A 165 -23.89 16.27 41.58
C SER A 165 -22.59 16.97 41.99
N LYS A 166 -22.51 17.41 43.25
CA LYS A 166 -21.33 18.08 43.78
C LYS A 166 -20.06 17.22 43.69
N ASP A 167 -20.18 15.92 43.91
CA ASP A 167 -19.05 14.98 43.83
C ASP A 167 -18.56 14.79 42.39
N TRP A 168 -19.48 14.84 41.42
CA TRP A 168 -19.12 14.78 39.99
C TRP A 168 -18.35 16.05 39.58
N GLU A 169 -18.86 17.21 39.97
CA GLU A 169 -18.20 18.51 39.75
C GLU A 169 -16.82 18.59 40.44
N GLY A 170 -16.71 17.98 41.64
CA GLY A 170 -15.46 17.90 42.39
C GLY A 170 -14.36 17.10 41.68
N HIS A 171 -14.74 16.07 40.93
CA HIS A 171 -13.82 15.27 40.12
C HIS A 171 -13.48 15.99 38.80
N PHE A 172 -14.49 16.46 38.05
CA PHE A 172 -14.31 17.21 36.80
C PHE A 172 -14.22 18.72 37.04
N LYS A 173 -13.14 19.14 37.71
CA LYS A 173 -12.94 20.54 38.12
C LYS A 173 -12.92 21.50 36.94
N GLY A 174 -13.71 22.57 37.05
CA GLY A 174 -13.82 23.58 35.99
C GLY A 174 -14.78 23.18 34.88
N ALA A 175 -15.74 22.30 35.16
CA ALA A 175 -16.80 21.95 34.24
C ALA A 175 -17.62 23.19 33.84
N VAL A 176 -17.75 23.42 32.53
CA VAL A 176 -18.53 24.52 31.97
C VAL A 176 -19.50 23.98 30.92
N GLN A 177 -20.75 24.43 31.00
CA GLN A 177 -21.76 24.14 29.99
C GLN A 177 -21.84 25.28 28.97
N CYS A 178 -21.80 24.98 27.68
CA CYS A 178 -21.90 25.97 26.61
C CYS A 178 -22.78 25.53 25.43
N THR A 179 -23.38 26.50 24.73
CA THR A 179 -24.15 26.28 23.50
C THR A 179 -23.25 26.26 22.27
N LEU A 180 -23.49 25.34 21.36
CA LEU A 180 -22.82 25.24 20.06
C LEU A 180 -23.69 25.81 18.92
N PRO A 181 -23.10 26.22 17.79
CA PRO A 181 -23.85 26.67 16.62
C PRO A 181 -24.79 25.58 16.08
N ARG A 182 -26.03 25.94 15.75
CA ARG A 182 -27.02 25.04 15.14
C ARG A 182 -27.11 25.26 13.63
N PRO A 183 -26.76 24.26 12.78
CA PRO A 183 -26.86 24.41 11.33
C PRO A 183 -28.25 24.06 10.77
N VAL A 184 -28.95 23.06 11.32
CA VAL A 184 -30.23 22.56 10.77
C VAL A 184 -31.31 22.23 11.82
N SER A 185 -30.98 22.33 13.11
CA SER A 185 -31.89 22.00 14.22
C SER A 185 -32.57 23.24 14.80
N ASP A 186 -33.77 23.08 15.35
CA ASP A 186 -34.48 24.05 16.17
C ASP A 186 -33.94 24.12 17.61
N HIS A 187 -33.18 23.11 18.04
CA HIS A 187 -32.35 23.11 19.24
C HIS A 187 -30.89 23.54 18.97
N PHE A 188 -30.29 24.23 19.94
CA PHE A 188 -28.86 24.48 20.01
C PHE A 188 -28.18 23.29 20.71
N PRO A 189 -27.21 22.61 20.09
CA PRO A 189 -26.48 21.55 20.77
C PRO A 189 -25.76 22.11 22.00
N ILE A 190 -25.90 21.43 23.14
CA ILE A 190 -25.18 21.80 24.37
C ILE A 190 -23.99 20.88 24.60
N LEU A 191 -22.86 21.48 24.99
CA LEU A 191 -21.60 20.83 25.34
C LEU A 191 -21.32 21.05 26.84
N LEU A 192 -20.93 19.98 27.53
CA LEU A 192 -20.34 20.06 28.86
C LEU A 192 -18.83 19.80 28.72
N ASP A 193 -18.03 20.84 28.92
CA ASP A 193 -16.57 20.76 28.92
C ASP A 193 -16.10 20.57 30.35
N GLY A 194 -15.61 19.39 30.72
CA GLY A 194 -15.15 19.04 32.07
C GLY A 194 -13.83 19.67 32.52
N GLY A 195 -13.49 20.87 32.03
CA GLY A 195 -12.26 21.59 32.41
C GLY A 195 -10.97 21.01 31.82
N GLY A 196 -11.10 20.16 30.79
CA GLY A 196 -10.02 19.42 30.19
C GLY A 196 -9.56 18.23 31.03
N VAL A 197 -9.87 17.02 30.56
CA VAL A 197 -8.99 15.86 30.79
C VAL A 197 -7.57 16.34 30.49
N ARG A 198 -6.58 16.03 31.34
CA ARG A 198 -5.16 16.21 31.01
C ARG A 198 -4.85 15.35 29.78
N ARG A 199 -5.25 15.82 28.60
CA ARG A 199 -4.61 15.44 27.36
C ARG A 199 -3.17 15.85 27.58
N GLY A 200 -2.30 14.85 27.73
CA GLY A 200 -0.88 15.05 27.55
C GLY A 200 -0.68 15.97 26.33
N PRO A 201 0.33 16.85 26.36
CA PRO A 201 0.45 17.95 25.41
C PRO A 201 0.12 17.47 24.00
N VAL A 202 -0.95 18.01 23.41
CA VAL A 202 -1.34 17.66 22.04
C VAL A 202 -0.08 17.80 21.20
N PRO A 203 0.45 16.70 20.62
CA PRO A 203 1.71 16.74 19.92
C PRO A 203 1.61 17.83 18.86
N PHE A 204 2.58 18.74 18.85
CA PHE A 204 2.65 19.72 17.77
C PHE A 204 2.75 18.94 16.47
N ARG A 205 1.79 19.18 15.57
CA ARG A 205 1.80 18.60 14.23
C ARG A 205 2.06 19.71 13.26
N PHE A 206 3.09 19.52 12.45
CA PHE A 206 3.36 20.39 11.34
C PHE A 206 2.27 20.19 10.29
N GLU A 207 1.47 21.20 9.96
CA GLU A 207 0.42 21.05 8.96
C GLU A 207 1.02 21.24 7.55
N ASN A 208 0.81 20.25 6.67
CA ASN A 208 1.36 20.25 5.32
C ASN A 208 0.85 21.44 4.49
N MET A 209 -0.31 21.99 4.86
CA MET A 209 -0.88 23.18 4.25
C MET A 209 0.02 24.42 4.40
N TRP A 210 0.88 24.51 5.43
CA TRP A 210 1.78 25.65 5.63
C TRP A 210 2.79 25.80 4.49
N LEU A 211 3.19 24.69 3.86
CA LEU A 211 4.11 24.70 2.72
C LEU A 211 3.49 25.24 1.43
N LYS A 212 2.16 25.40 1.40
CA LYS A 212 1.41 25.96 0.28
C LYS A 212 1.24 27.47 0.39
N GLU A 213 1.58 28.07 1.53
CA GLU A 213 1.54 29.51 1.71
C GLU A 213 2.79 30.17 1.12
N GLU A 214 2.56 31.22 0.34
CA GLU A 214 3.63 31.94 -0.35
C GLU A 214 4.58 32.61 0.66
N GLY A 215 5.89 32.51 0.43
CA GLY A 215 6.91 33.08 1.32
C GLY A 215 7.14 32.35 2.67
N PHE A 216 6.41 31.26 2.97
CA PHE A 216 6.57 30.52 4.23
C PHE A 216 8.01 30.04 4.48
N LYS A 217 8.70 29.57 3.44
CA LYS A 217 10.08 29.07 3.55
C LYS A 217 11.07 30.17 3.97
N ASP A 218 10.86 31.39 3.48
CA ASP A 218 11.71 32.54 3.80
C ASP A 218 11.47 33.08 5.21
N LEU A 219 10.21 33.02 5.67
CA LEU A 219 9.86 33.31 7.07
C LEU A 219 10.52 32.30 8.01
N LEU A 220 10.43 31.01 7.69
CA LEU A 220 11.05 29.93 8.46
C LEU A 220 12.57 30.10 8.57
N LYS A 221 13.24 30.41 7.46
CA LYS A 221 14.68 30.68 7.41
C LYS A 221 15.06 31.87 8.30
N ARG A 222 14.30 32.97 8.20
CA ARG A 222 14.51 34.17 9.04
C ARG A 222 14.33 33.87 10.53
N TRP A 223 13.27 33.15 10.91
CA TRP A 223 13.06 32.75 12.31
C TRP A 223 14.20 31.88 12.82
N TRP A 224 14.65 30.91 12.01
CA TRP A 224 15.74 30.00 12.38
C TRP A 224 17.08 30.72 12.64
N GLN A 225 17.41 31.69 11.78
CA GLN A 225 18.64 32.47 11.88
C GLN A 225 18.61 33.44 13.07
N ARG A 226 17.44 33.97 13.42
CA ARG A 226 17.27 34.94 14.51
C ARG A 226 17.33 34.30 15.90
N LEU A 227 17.08 33.00 16.01
CA LEU A 227 17.15 32.26 17.27
C LEU A 227 18.62 31.96 17.62
N SER A 228 19.13 32.47 18.74
CA SER A 228 20.46 32.14 19.27
C SER A 228 20.35 31.57 20.69
N PHE A 229 21.13 30.52 20.95
CA PHE A 229 21.21 29.84 22.24
C PHE A 229 22.65 29.37 22.44
N ASN A 230 23.11 29.28 23.70
CA ASN A 230 24.45 28.82 24.05
C ASN A 230 24.39 27.44 24.70
N GLY A 231 25.34 26.55 24.39
CA GLY A 231 25.43 25.20 24.95
C GLY A 231 26.02 24.20 23.95
N SER A 232 25.85 22.89 24.21
CA SER A 232 26.21 21.86 23.24
C SER A 232 25.37 21.99 21.96
N PHE A 233 25.87 21.54 20.80
CA PHE A 233 25.12 21.61 19.54
C PHE A 233 23.73 20.97 19.63
N SER A 234 23.61 19.87 20.39
CA SER A 234 22.32 19.20 20.65
C SER A 234 21.34 20.07 21.45
N PHE A 235 21.84 20.82 22.44
CA PHE A 235 21.06 21.72 23.27
C PHE A 235 20.61 22.97 22.49
N ILE A 236 21.54 23.61 21.76
CA ILE A 236 21.24 24.77 20.91
C ILE A 236 20.14 24.40 19.91
N LEU A 237 20.26 23.24 19.29
CA LEU A 237 19.27 22.74 18.33
C LEU A 237 17.90 22.51 18.98
N ALA A 238 17.85 21.88 20.15
CA ALA A 238 16.60 21.63 20.88
C ALA A 238 15.86 22.93 21.25
N GLU A 239 16.58 23.93 21.76
CA GLU A 239 15.99 25.22 22.13
C GLU A 239 15.54 26.03 20.90
N LYS A 240 16.30 25.99 19.79
CA LYS A 240 15.83 26.56 18.51
C LYS A 240 14.51 25.95 18.06
N PHE A 241 14.37 24.62 18.13
CA PHE A 241 13.12 23.96 17.73
C PHE A 241 11.97 24.25 18.69
N LYS A 242 12.22 24.33 20.00
CA LYS A 242 11.20 24.67 21.00
C LYS A 242 10.66 26.09 20.77
N ALA A 243 11.54 27.04 20.49
CA ALA A 243 11.18 28.41 20.15
C ALA A 243 10.44 28.49 18.80
N LEU A 244 10.94 27.78 17.77
CA LEU A 244 10.30 27.73 16.45
C LEU A 244 8.88 27.14 16.50
N LYS A 245 8.67 26.10 17.31
CA LYS A 245 7.34 25.51 17.55
C LYS A 245 6.35 26.54 18.12
N ALA A 246 6.79 27.39 19.06
CA ALA A 246 5.95 28.44 19.62
C ALA A 246 5.59 29.49 18.56
N ILE A 247 6.58 29.92 17.76
CA ILE A 247 6.39 30.85 16.65
C ILE A 247 5.38 30.31 15.62
N LEU A 248 5.54 29.05 15.20
CA LEU A 248 4.66 28.41 14.23
C LEU A 248 3.22 28.24 14.75
N LYS A 249 3.04 27.95 16.05
CA LYS A 249 1.70 27.87 16.66
C LYS A 249 0.99 29.22 16.65
N SER A 250 1.70 30.30 16.98
CA SER A 250 1.14 31.66 16.90
C SER A 250 0.81 32.00 15.46
N TRP A 251 1.79 31.85 14.56
CA TRP A 251 1.63 32.17 13.14
C TRP A 251 0.47 31.40 12.48
N ASN A 252 0.29 30.11 12.79
CA ASN A 252 -0.83 29.33 12.26
C ASN A 252 -2.19 29.87 12.74
N LYS A 253 -2.28 30.28 14.01
CA LYS A 253 -3.49 30.90 14.56
C LYS A 253 -3.79 32.23 13.87
N ASP A 254 -2.75 33.02 13.62
CA ASP A 254 -2.87 34.37 13.06
C ASP A 254 -3.17 34.37 11.55
N VAL A 255 -2.58 33.44 10.79
CA VAL A 255 -2.72 33.38 9.32
C VAL A 255 -3.87 32.50 8.86
N PHE A 256 -4.10 31.33 9.48
CA PHE A 256 -5.10 30.36 9.01
C PHE A 256 -6.32 30.25 9.91
N GLY A 257 -6.20 30.50 11.21
CA GLY A 257 -7.31 30.39 12.16
C GLY A 257 -8.05 29.04 12.05
N GLN A 258 -9.39 29.08 12.09
CA GLN A 258 -10.20 27.89 11.78
C GLN A 258 -10.48 27.81 10.28
N VAL A 259 -9.71 26.97 9.57
CA VAL A 259 -9.80 26.77 8.10
C VAL A 259 -11.22 26.51 7.61
N GLY A 260 -12.00 25.69 8.34
CA GLY A 260 -13.40 25.42 7.99
C GLY A 260 -14.33 26.64 8.10
N VAL A 261 -14.08 27.56 9.03
CA VAL A 261 -14.82 28.82 9.18
C VAL A 261 -14.50 29.76 8.02
N ASN A 262 -13.22 29.88 7.67
CA ASN A 262 -12.79 30.73 6.56
C ASN A 262 -13.34 30.23 5.21
N LYS A 263 -13.36 28.90 4.99
CA LYS A 263 -14.01 28.30 3.81
C LYS A 263 -15.49 28.66 3.75
N LYS A 264 -16.20 28.56 4.88
CA LYS A 264 -17.64 28.88 4.95
C LYS A 264 -17.90 30.36 4.64
N LEU A 265 -17.13 31.28 5.23
CA LEU A 265 -17.24 32.72 4.94
C LEU A 265 -16.96 33.05 3.47
N ALA A 266 -15.97 32.39 2.86
CA ALA A 266 -15.68 32.56 1.44
C ALA A 266 -16.83 32.03 0.56
N LEU A 267 -17.42 30.89 0.92
CA LEU A 267 -18.58 30.32 0.24
C LEU A 267 -19.82 31.24 0.35
N ASP A 268 -20.04 31.86 1.51
CA ASP A 268 -21.15 32.81 1.72
C ASP A 268 -21.01 34.05 0.81
N LYS A 269 -19.78 34.53 0.59
CA LYS A 269 -19.51 35.62 -0.37
C LYS A 269 -19.77 35.20 -1.83
N VAL A 270 -19.42 33.96 -2.20
CA VAL A 270 -19.73 33.43 -3.55
C VAL A 270 -21.24 33.33 -3.74
N ASN A 271 -21.96 32.80 -2.75
CA ASN A 271 -23.42 32.69 -2.77
C ASN A 271 -24.12 34.05 -2.87
N PHE A 272 -23.58 35.08 -2.19
CA PHE A 272 -24.10 36.45 -2.28
C PHE A 272 -24.06 36.97 -3.73
N TRP A 273 -22.91 36.84 -4.40
CA TRP A 273 -22.76 37.31 -5.79
C TRP A 273 -23.58 36.47 -6.78
N ASP A 274 -23.68 35.16 -6.58
CA ASP A 274 -24.56 34.30 -7.37
C ASP A 274 -26.05 34.63 -7.17
N GLY A 275 -26.42 35.18 -6.01
CA GLY A 275 -27.75 35.73 -5.76
C GLY A 275 -28.00 37.05 -6.48
N GLN A 276 -27.02 37.97 -6.48
CA GLN A 276 -27.12 39.26 -7.18
C GLN A 276 -27.23 39.10 -8.70
N GLU A 277 -26.47 38.17 -9.30
CA GLU A 277 -26.49 37.89 -10.73
C GLU A 277 -27.85 37.38 -11.24
N LYS A 278 -28.60 36.68 -10.39
CA LYS A 278 -29.97 36.23 -10.70
C LYS A 278 -30.98 37.37 -10.76
N LEU A 279 -30.70 38.47 -10.06
CA LEU A 279 -31.58 39.63 -10.00
C LEU A 279 -31.22 40.67 -11.07
N ARG A 280 -29.93 40.83 -11.36
CA ARG A 280 -29.44 41.79 -12.36
C ARG A 280 -28.05 41.43 -12.91
N PRO A 281 -27.68 41.95 -14.09
CA PRO A 281 -26.29 41.92 -14.55
C PRO A 281 -25.35 42.61 -13.55
N LEU A 282 -24.17 42.01 -13.35
CA LEU A 282 -23.11 42.54 -12.49
C LEU A 282 -22.26 43.57 -13.25
N SER A 283 -21.79 44.61 -12.56
CA SER A 283 -20.84 45.57 -13.12
C SER A 283 -19.43 44.96 -13.26
N SER A 284 -18.54 45.65 -13.98
CA SER A 284 -17.14 45.20 -14.11
C SER A 284 -16.42 45.07 -12.76
N GLU A 285 -16.71 45.96 -11.81
CA GLU A 285 -16.11 45.92 -10.46
C GLU A 285 -16.69 44.75 -9.64
N GLU A 286 -17.98 44.47 -9.79
CA GLU A 286 -18.67 43.37 -9.10
C GLU A 286 -18.25 42.00 -9.65
N LEU A 287 -17.97 41.92 -10.96
CA LEU A 287 -17.40 40.72 -11.59
C LEU A 287 -16.00 40.41 -11.04
N GLU A 288 -15.16 41.43 -10.84
CA GLU A 288 -13.84 41.23 -10.25
C GLU A 288 -13.94 40.85 -8.77
N ALA A 289 -14.83 41.49 -8.00
CA ALA A 289 -15.11 41.12 -6.62
C ALA A 289 -15.60 39.67 -6.47
N ARG A 290 -16.43 39.20 -7.42
CA ARG A 290 -16.88 37.80 -7.49
C ARG A 290 -15.74 36.85 -7.81
N LYS A 291 -14.87 37.21 -8.75
CA LYS A 291 -13.69 36.41 -9.11
C LYS A 291 -12.74 36.25 -7.93
N VAL A 292 -12.51 37.32 -7.16
CA VAL A 292 -11.74 37.28 -5.91
C VAL A 292 -12.41 36.36 -4.89
N ALA A 293 -13.72 36.47 -4.69
CA ALA A 293 -14.47 35.60 -3.76
C ALA A 293 -14.38 34.10 -4.13
N LYS A 294 -14.43 33.77 -5.44
CA LYS A 294 -14.24 32.40 -5.93
C LYS A 294 -12.81 31.90 -5.69
N GLY A 295 -11.80 32.72 -5.97
CA GLY A 295 -10.40 32.38 -5.69
C GLY A 295 -10.12 32.14 -4.21
N ASP A 296 -10.71 32.95 -3.33
CA ASP A 296 -10.62 32.76 -1.88
C ASP A 296 -11.25 31.43 -1.45
N PHE A 297 -12.42 31.09 -1.99
CA PHE A 297 -13.09 29.82 -1.69
C PHE A 297 -12.23 28.61 -2.13
N GLU A 298 -11.67 28.66 -3.34
CA GLU A 298 -10.77 27.62 -3.86
C GLU A 298 -9.53 27.45 -2.98
N LYS A 299 -8.90 28.55 -2.54
CA LYS A 299 -7.76 28.54 -1.61
C LYS A 299 -8.14 27.80 -0.32
N TRP A 300 -9.22 28.19 0.34
CA TRP A 300 -9.61 27.61 1.63
C TRP A 300 -10.08 26.15 1.52
N ALA A 301 -10.77 25.79 0.43
CA ALA A 301 -11.16 24.41 0.15
C ALA A 301 -9.95 23.49 -0.02
N LEU A 302 -8.91 23.93 -0.74
CA LEU A 302 -7.67 23.18 -0.91
C LEU A 302 -6.90 23.00 0.41
N MET A 303 -6.80 24.06 1.24
CA MET A 303 -6.14 23.98 2.54
C MET A 303 -6.87 23.01 3.48
N GLU A 304 -8.20 23.04 3.47
CA GLU A 304 -9.03 22.11 4.24
C GLU A 304 -8.85 20.68 3.77
N GLU A 305 -8.83 20.44 2.46
CA GLU A 305 -8.59 19.12 1.89
C GLU A 305 -7.21 18.56 2.28
N VAL A 306 -6.15 19.36 2.20
CA VAL A 306 -4.80 18.96 2.63
C VAL A 306 -4.78 18.66 4.13
N SER A 307 -5.46 19.48 4.94
CA SER A 307 -5.59 19.28 6.39
C SER A 307 -6.39 18.00 6.71
N TRP A 308 -7.50 17.74 6.01
CA TRP A 308 -8.31 16.52 6.16
C TRP A 308 -7.57 15.28 5.68
N ARG A 309 -6.85 15.32 4.55
CA ARG A 309 -5.99 14.21 4.11
C ARG A 309 -4.95 13.86 5.18
N GLN A 310 -4.32 14.85 5.79
CA GLN A 310 -3.37 14.64 6.89
C GLN A 310 -4.04 14.18 8.20
N LYS A 311 -5.27 14.64 8.50
CA LYS A 311 -6.03 14.31 9.71
C LYS A 311 -6.83 13.01 9.62
N SER A 312 -7.16 12.54 8.42
CA SER A 312 -8.04 11.39 8.14
C SER A 312 -7.51 10.05 8.63
N ARG A 313 -6.20 9.93 8.90
CA ARG A 313 -5.61 8.78 9.60
C ARG A 313 -6.10 7.41 9.06
N GLU A 314 -6.27 7.24 7.75
CA GLU A 314 -6.78 5.99 7.14
C GLU A 314 -5.90 4.74 7.41
N VAL A 315 -4.78 4.89 8.13
CA VAL A 315 -3.90 3.78 8.56
C VAL A 315 -3.68 3.73 10.08
N TRP A 316 -4.26 4.62 10.89
CA TRP A 316 -3.92 4.71 12.32
C TRP A 316 -5.15 4.87 13.22
N LEU A 317 -5.67 3.76 13.75
CA LEU A 317 -5.73 3.46 15.20
C LEU A 317 -6.76 2.36 15.54
N ARG A 318 -6.25 1.27 16.12
CA ARG A 318 -6.97 0.14 16.69
C ARG A 318 -6.52 0.01 18.16
N GLU A 319 -7.33 0.40 19.14
CA GLU A 319 -6.99 0.49 20.57
C GLU A 319 -6.77 -0.80 21.37
N GLU A 320 -6.55 -1.94 20.72
CA GLU A 320 -5.77 -3.01 21.37
C GLU A 320 -4.28 -2.63 21.44
N GLU A 321 -3.85 -1.59 20.69
CA GLU A 321 -2.45 -1.22 20.50
C GLU A 321 -1.72 -0.76 21.77
N GLN A 322 -2.36 -0.34 22.87
CA GLN A 322 -1.61 0.04 24.09
C GLN A 322 -1.26 -1.14 25.00
N GLU A 323 -2.20 -2.06 25.27
CA GLU A 323 -1.92 -3.31 25.98
C GLU A 323 -1.01 -4.21 25.13
N ILE A 324 -1.28 -4.30 23.83
CA ILE A 324 -0.39 -4.97 22.88
C ILE A 324 0.96 -4.26 22.81
N LYS A 325 1.06 -2.92 22.75
CA LYS A 325 2.37 -2.25 22.78
C LYS A 325 3.10 -2.52 24.09
N ARG A 326 2.42 -2.54 25.24
CA ARG A 326 3.07 -2.87 26.52
C ARG A 326 3.53 -4.32 26.57
N GLY A 327 2.72 -5.27 26.09
CA GLY A 327 3.05 -6.69 25.97
C GLY A 327 4.17 -6.95 24.96
N VAL A 328 4.11 -6.32 23.78
CA VAL A 328 5.14 -6.36 22.72
C VAL A 328 6.42 -5.70 23.21
N VAL A 329 6.36 -4.51 23.82
CA VAL A 329 7.55 -3.86 24.39
C VAL A 329 8.14 -4.70 25.51
N ARG A 330 7.35 -5.36 26.36
CA ARG A 330 7.87 -6.25 27.41
C ARG A 330 8.48 -7.52 26.81
N ALA A 331 7.79 -8.21 25.91
CA ALA A 331 8.30 -9.39 25.21
C ALA A 331 9.57 -9.10 24.41
N PHE A 332 9.61 -7.99 23.66
CA PHE A 332 10.82 -7.58 22.94
C PHE A 332 11.89 -7.05 23.86
N LYS A 333 11.57 -6.36 24.96
CA LYS A 333 12.57 -5.98 25.96
C LYS A 333 13.19 -7.23 26.57
N ASP A 334 12.41 -8.23 26.96
CA ASP A 334 12.92 -9.49 27.52
C ASP A 334 13.76 -10.27 26.50
N GLN A 335 13.40 -10.24 25.22
CA GLN A 335 14.25 -10.82 24.17
C GLN A 335 15.50 -9.97 23.87
N LEU A 336 15.41 -8.63 23.88
CA LEU A 336 16.46 -7.67 23.46
C LEU A 336 17.41 -7.26 24.58
N THR A 337 17.07 -7.57 25.84
CA THR A 337 17.96 -7.39 26.97
C THR A 337 18.86 -8.62 27.00
N ASP A 338 20.16 -8.43 26.75
CA ASP A 338 21.15 -9.47 26.97
C ASP A 338 21.17 -9.80 28.47
N PRO A 339 20.82 -11.04 28.88
CA PRO A 339 20.84 -11.42 30.30
C PRO A 339 22.25 -11.45 30.89
N GLY A 340 23.30 -11.13 30.12
CA GLY A 340 24.68 -11.12 30.59
C GLY A 340 25.22 -12.52 30.82
N GLY A 341 24.74 -13.48 30.02
CA GLY A 341 25.21 -14.86 30.07
C GLY A 341 26.62 -15.01 29.49
N TRP A 342 27.34 -16.04 29.94
CA TRP A 342 28.59 -16.44 29.31
C TRP A 342 28.31 -16.90 27.85
N HIS A 343 29.03 -16.32 26.88
CA HIS A 343 29.00 -16.73 25.47
C HIS A 343 30.27 -17.50 25.12
N PRO A 344 30.18 -18.61 24.34
CA PRO A 344 31.35 -19.29 23.82
C PRO A 344 32.19 -18.36 22.93
N SER A 345 33.53 -18.43 23.05
CA SER A 345 34.44 -17.65 22.21
C SER A 345 34.34 -18.08 20.75
N MET A 346 34.39 -17.10 19.84
CA MET A 346 34.52 -17.33 18.39
C MET A 346 35.99 -17.45 17.93
N GLU A 347 36.95 -17.42 18.86
CA GLU A 347 38.36 -17.63 18.55
C GLU A 347 38.58 -19.02 17.91
N GLY A 348 39.22 -19.04 16.73
CA GLY A 348 39.45 -20.27 15.94
C GLY A 348 38.50 -20.47 14.76
N LEU A 349 37.57 -19.55 14.50
CA LEU A 349 36.84 -19.43 13.23
C LEU A 349 37.55 -18.44 12.29
N ASP A 350 37.82 -18.84 11.06
CA ASP A 350 38.46 -17.99 10.06
C ASP A 350 37.45 -17.02 9.43
N PHE A 351 37.53 -15.74 9.79
CA PHE A 351 36.75 -14.67 9.17
C PHE A 351 37.58 -13.88 8.17
N ASN A 352 36.94 -13.45 7.08
CA ASN A 352 37.56 -12.54 6.12
C ASN A 352 37.75 -11.16 6.75
N ARG A 353 38.87 -10.49 6.46
CA ARG A 353 39.19 -9.16 6.98
C ARG A 353 39.28 -8.13 5.85
N ILE A 354 38.93 -6.89 6.15
CA ILE A 354 39.18 -5.75 5.25
C ILE A 354 40.61 -5.25 5.41
N GLY A 355 41.15 -4.59 4.38
CA GLY A 355 42.46 -3.93 4.46
C GLY A 355 42.40 -2.63 5.27
N ASP A 356 43.56 -2.18 5.74
CA ASP A 356 43.70 -1.02 6.64
C ASP A 356 43.12 0.28 6.04
N GLU A 357 43.26 0.47 4.72
CA GLU A 357 42.67 1.62 4.02
C GLU A 357 41.13 1.61 4.04
N ASP A 358 40.52 0.45 3.84
CA ASP A 358 39.06 0.32 3.89
C ASP A 358 38.54 0.50 5.32
N ALA A 359 39.30 0.06 6.33
CA ALA A 359 38.99 0.26 7.73
C ALA A 359 39.05 1.75 8.12
N ALA A 360 40.14 2.45 7.76
CA ALA A 360 40.30 3.88 8.02
C ALA A 360 39.14 4.70 7.41
N ARG A 361 38.70 4.36 6.21
CA ARG A 361 37.56 5.02 5.52
C ARG A 361 36.22 4.82 6.21
N LEU A 362 36.03 3.75 6.99
CA LEU A 362 34.81 3.57 7.79
C LEU A 362 34.80 4.52 9.00
N GLU A 363 35.97 4.86 9.54
CA GLU A 363 36.17 5.66 10.75
C GLU A 363 36.28 7.18 10.50
N GLU A 364 36.44 7.62 9.25
CA GLU A 364 36.52 9.04 8.88
C GLU A 364 35.28 9.86 9.30
N VAL A 365 35.45 11.18 9.49
CA VAL A 365 34.33 12.10 9.79
C VAL A 365 33.37 12.19 8.59
N PHE A 366 32.06 12.31 8.82
CA PHE A 366 31.07 12.44 7.74
C PHE A 366 31.23 13.76 6.97
N SER A 367 31.24 13.70 5.64
CA SER A 367 31.28 14.90 4.78
C SER A 367 29.88 15.46 4.49
N GLU A 368 29.79 16.73 4.10
CA GLU A 368 28.52 17.37 3.75
C GLU A 368 27.87 16.70 2.54
N GLU A 369 28.66 16.32 1.53
CA GLU A 369 28.21 15.61 0.33
C GLU A 369 27.67 14.23 0.65
N GLU A 370 28.28 13.52 1.60
CA GLU A 370 27.84 12.20 2.07
C GLU A 370 26.47 12.30 2.75
N VAL A 371 26.30 13.32 3.60
CA VAL A 371 25.03 13.61 4.28
C VAL A 371 23.97 14.05 3.28
N PHE A 372 24.32 14.90 2.31
CA PHE A 372 23.41 15.34 1.26
C PHE A 372 22.96 14.18 0.36
N LYS A 373 23.88 13.32 -0.06
CA LYS A 373 23.54 12.10 -0.83
C LYS A 373 22.63 11.18 -0.04
N ALA A 374 22.91 10.98 1.25
CA ALA A 374 22.03 10.20 2.12
C ALA A 374 20.63 10.82 2.23
N LEU A 375 20.52 12.16 2.30
CA LEU A 375 19.24 12.88 2.27
C LEU A 375 18.50 12.70 0.93
N SER A 376 19.19 12.79 -0.20
CA SER A 376 18.61 12.62 -1.55
C SER A 376 18.12 11.18 -1.80
N ASP A 377 18.85 10.18 -1.31
CA ASP A 377 18.50 8.76 -1.45
C ASP A 377 17.30 8.34 -0.59
N LEU A 378 16.89 9.17 0.37
CA LEU A 378 15.81 8.84 1.30
C LEU A 378 14.46 9.37 0.79
N ASN A 379 13.55 8.44 0.46
CA ASN A 379 12.20 8.76 -0.01
C ASN A 379 11.39 9.63 0.99
N GLY A 380 10.83 10.74 0.52
CA GLY A 380 10.19 11.78 1.34
C GLY A 380 8.83 11.42 1.96
N ASP A 381 8.18 10.36 1.48
CA ASP A 381 6.83 9.92 1.89
C ASP A 381 6.83 8.84 3.00
N LYS A 382 7.99 8.55 3.60
CA LYS A 382 8.07 7.59 4.71
C LYS A 382 7.36 8.13 5.96
N ALA A 383 6.64 7.25 6.65
CA ALA A 383 5.87 7.58 7.86
C ALA A 383 6.74 8.31 8.93
N PRO A 384 6.21 9.39 9.54
CA PRO A 384 6.92 10.19 10.52
C PRO A 384 7.10 9.43 11.85
N GLY A 385 8.11 9.84 12.62
CA GLY A 385 8.39 9.30 13.95
C GLY A 385 7.56 9.96 15.07
N PRO A 386 7.91 9.72 16.35
CA PRO A 386 7.32 10.33 17.55
C PRO A 386 6.96 11.81 17.49
N ASP A 387 7.75 12.55 16.73
CA ASP A 387 7.78 14.00 16.65
C ASP A 387 6.85 14.59 15.59
N GLY A 388 6.27 13.75 14.75
CA GLY A 388 5.31 14.18 13.72
C GLY A 388 5.95 14.93 12.54
N PHE A 389 7.27 15.00 12.44
CA PHE A 389 7.96 15.64 11.31
C PHE A 389 8.37 14.60 10.24
N PRO A 390 8.04 14.81 8.95
CA PRO A 390 8.52 13.97 7.85
C PRO A 390 10.02 14.20 7.57
N LEU A 391 10.65 13.26 6.85
CA LEU A 391 12.12 13.21 6.65
C LEU A 391 12.73 14.49 6.05
N ARG A 392 11.92 15.28 5.33
CA ARG A 392 12.28 16.59 4.75
C ARG A 392 12.61 17.70 5.77
N PHE A 393 12.52 17.47 7.09
CA PHE A 393 12.70 18.53 8.10
C PHE A 393 13.35 18.09 9.44
N VAL A 394 14.15 17.02 9.49
CA VAL A 394 15.00 16.56 10.64
C VAL A 394 15.09 17.51 11.88
N ARG A 395 14.78 17.18 13.16
CA ARG A 395 14.57 15.91 13.91
C ARG A 395 13.94 16.13 15.32
N SER A 396 13.46 15.06 15.98
CA SER A 396 13.61 14.80 17.43
C SER A 396 14.60 13.66 17.74
N LEU A 397 15.24 13.72 18.92
CA LEU A 397 16.24 12.77 19.39
C LEU A 397 15.67 11.85 20.48
N ASN A 398 16.00 10.56 20.37
CA ASN A 398 15.90 9.49 21.38
C ASN A 398 14.52 8.90 21.73
N SER A 399 13.56 8.88 20.79
CA SER A 399 12.36 8.03 20.93
C SER A 399 12.08 7.22 19.65
N THR A 400 11.73 5.94 19.81
CA THR A 400 11.41 4.98 18.75
C THR A 400 9.99 4.49 18.96
N PHE A 401 9.15 4.51 17.91
CA PHE A 401 7.77 4.01 17.98
C PHE A 401 7.69 2.65 17.32
N LEU A 402 7.23 1.63 18.02
CA LEU A 402 6.90 0.35 17.39
C LEU A 402 5.52 0.42 16.74
N VAL A 403 5.43 0.05 15.47
CA VAL A 403 4.19 -0.05 14.69
C VAL A 403 4.02 -1.48 14.22
N LEU A 404 2.83 -2.04 14.39
CA LEU A 404 2.51 -3.40 13.97
C LEU A 404 1.89 -3.40 12.57
N ILE A 405 2.48 -4.14 11.64
CA ILE A 405 1.95 -4.35 10.29
C ILE A 405 1.43 -5.79 10.19
N PRO A 406 0.15 -6.03 9.83
CA PRO A 406 -0.36 -7.38 9.67
C PRO A 406 0.37 -8.12 8.53
N LYS A 407 0.83 -9.34 8.80
CA LYS A 407 1.49 -10.25 7.83
C LYS A 407 0.47 -10.90 6.88
N LYS A 408 -0.78 -11.06 7.32
CA LYS A 408 -1.88 -11.69 6.57
C LYS A 408 -3.20 -10.92 6.76
N ALA A 409 -4.13 -11.08 5.82
CA ALA A 409 -5.48 -10.54 5.96
C ALA A 409 -6.24 -11.29 7.06
N GLY A 410 -6.95 -10.56 7.93
CA GLY A 410 -7.66 -11.17 9.08
C GLY A 410 -6.73 -11.61 10.21
N ALA A 411 -5.64 -10.87 10.48
CA ALA A 411 -4.72 -11.15 11.59
C ALA A 411 -5.44 -11.10 12.95
N GLU A 412 -5.38 -12.20 13.71
CA GLU A 412 -6.07 -12.40 14.99
C GLU A 412 -5.08 -12.56 16.16
N ASP A 413 -3.87 -13.07 15.93
CA ASP A 413 -2.83 -13.28 16.94
C ASP A 413 -1.67 -12.26 16.80
N LEU A 414 -0.96 -11.95 17.89
CA LEU A 414 0.24 -11.09 17.89
C LEU A 414 1.33 -11.60 16.93
N ARG A 415 1.46 -12.91 16.74
CA ARG A 415 2.41 -13.53 15.79
C ARG A 415 2.10 -13.19 14.34
N ASP A 416 0.84 -12.84 14.05
CA ASP A 416 0.37 -12.42 12.72
C ASP A 416 0.77 -10.98 12.38
N PHE A 417 1.38 -10.24 13.31
CA PHE A 417 1.85 -8.88 13.09
C PHE A 417 3.39 -8.79 13.07
N ARG A 418 3.93 -7.97 12.17
CA ARG A 418 5.34 -7.61 12.10
C ARG A 418 5.56 -6.28 12.84
N PRO A 419 6.37 -6.24 13.91
CA PRO A 419 6.75 -4.99 14.57
C PRO A 419 7.81 -4.24 13.76
N ILE A 420 7.51 -2.98 13.45
CA ILE A 420 8.39 -2.05 12.73
C ILE A 420 8.74 -0.89 13.65
N SER A 421 10.03 -0.72 13.91
CA SER A 421 10.58 0.40 14.68
C SER A 421 10.65 1.68 13.83
N LEU A 422 9.72 2.60 14.04
CA LEU A 422 9.76 3.95 13.49
C LEU A 422 10.71 4.83 14.31
N VAL A 423 11.95 4.89 13.83
CA VAL A 423 13.01 5.77 14.33
C VAL A 423 12.92 7.18 13.72
N GLY A 424 13.35 8.19 14.49
CA GLY A 424 13.34 9.60 14.07
C GLY A 424 14.22 9.89 12.83
N GLY A 425 13.94 11.00 12.14
CA GLY A 425 14.49 11.32 10.80
C GLY A 425 16.02 11.30 10.67
N LEU A 426 16.76 11.86 11.63
CA LEU A 426 18.23 11.86 11.59
C LEU A 426 18.81 10.51 12.04
N TYR A 427 18.00 9.57 12.58
CA TYR A 427 18.52 8.23 12.90
C TYR A 427 18.54 7.44 11.61
N LYS A 428 17.47 7.61 10.82
CA LYS A 428 17.42 7.16 9.44
C LYS A 428 18.56 7.79 8.63
N LEU A 429 18.85 9.08 8.81
CA LEU A 429 19.98 9.74 8.14
C LEU A 429 21.34 9.15 8.56
N LEU A 430 21.65 9.12 9.87
CA LEU A 430 22.91 8.56 10.38
C LEU A 430 23.07 7.08 10.00
N ALA A 431 22.02 6.28 10.14
CA ALA A 431 22.02 4.87 9.74
C ALA A 431 22.20 4.71 8.23
N LYS A 432 21.63 5.60 7.41
CA LYS A 432 21.79 5.58 5.94
C LYS A 432 23.21 5.96 5.52
N VAL A 433 23.81 6.95 6.18
CA VAL A 433 25.21 7.32 5.99
C VAL A 433 26.11 6.12 6.31
N LEU A 434 25.95 5.51 7.49
CA LEU A 434 26.69 4.31 7.88
C LEU A 434 26.46 3.13 6.92
N ALA A 435 25.21 2.87 6.51
CA ALA A 435 24.88 1.82 5.56
C ALA A 435 25.54 2.04 4.19
N ASN A 436 25.62 3.29 3.71
CA ASN A 436 26.28 3.62 2.45
C ASN A 436 27.80 3.37 2.52
N ARG A 437 28.43 3.51 3.69
CA ARG A 437 29.83 3.13 3.92
C ARG A 437 30.00 1.61 3.97
N LEU A 438 29.21 0.92 4.80
CA LEU A 438 29.25 -0.54 4.96
C LEU A 438 28.99 -1.29 3.65
N LYS A 439 28.10 -0.76 2.80
CA LYS A 439 27.78 -1.33 1.48
C LYS A 439 29.03 -1.64 0.63
N LYS A 440 30.07 -0.80 0.72
CA LYS A 440 31.30 -0.93 -0.08
C LYS A 440 32.22 -2.07 0.36
N VAL A 441 32.08 -2.50 1.62
CA VAL A 441 33.01 -3.45 2.26
C VAL A 441 32.34 -4.77 2.60
N VAL A 442 31.02 -4.78 2.84
CA VAL A 442 30.25 -5.97 3.27
C VAL A 442 30.50 -7.19 2.37
N GLY A 443 30.55 -7.02 1.05
CA GLY A 443 30.80 -8.12 0.11
C GLY A 443 32.18 -8.79 0.24
N LYS A 444 33.15 -8.16 0.91
CA LYS A 444 34.50 -8.70 1.17
C LYS A 444 34.56 -9.53 2.46
N VAL A 445 33.69 -9.24 3.42
CA VAL A 445 33.73 -9.83 4.78
C VAL A 445 32.74 -10.96 4.98
N VAL A 446 31.66 -11.01 4.19
CA VAL A 446 30.63 -12.06 4.28
C VAL A 446 30.81 -13.12 3.20
N SER A 447 30.48 -14.37 3.55
CA SER A 447 30.49 -15.54 2.68
C SER A 447 29.71 -15.29 1.40
N SER A 448 30.14 -15.91 0.30
CA SER A 448 29.43 -15.92 -0.97
C SER A 448 28.02 -16.55 -0.87
N ALA A 449 27.76 -17.35 0.18
CA ALA A 449 26.46 -17.94 0.44
C ALA A 449 25.40 -16.92 0.92
N GLN A 450 25.79 -15.74 1.40
CA GLN A 450 24.89 -14.68 1.87
C GLN A 450 24.45 -13.76 0.74
N ASN A 451 23.17 -13.82 0.38
CA ASN A 451 22.63 -13.15 -0.80
C ASN A 451 21.78 -11.91 -0.48
N ALA A 452 21.42 -11.66 0.79
CA ALA A 452 20.67 -10.47 1.17
C ALA A 452 21.58 -9.29 1.53
N PHE A 453 21.15 -8.09 1.15
CA PHE A 453 21.77 -6.81 1.53
C PHE A 453 23.25 -6.64 1.14
N VAL A 454 23.75 -7.46 0.21
CA VAL A 454 25.07 -7.33 -0.40
C VAL A 454 24.93 -6.78 -1.82
N GLU A 455 25.69 -5.73 -2.14
CA GLU A 455 25.67 -5.14 -3.48
C GLU A 455 26.06 -6.18 -4.55
N GLY A 456 25.24 -6.28 -5.60
CA GLY A 456 25.46 -7.20 -6.71
C GLY A 456 24.89 -8.62 -6.51
N ARG A 457 24.33 -8.94 -5.33
CA ARG A 457 23.67 -10.24 -5.06
C ARG A 457 22.15 -10.08 -5.00
N GLN A 458 21.42 -11.09 -5.48
CA GLN A 458 19.97 -11.09 -5.54
C GLN A 458 19.38 -12.35 -4.91
N ILE A 459 18.12 -12.28 -4.45
CA ILE A 459 17.42 -13.44 -3.89
C ILE A 459 17.34 -14.62 -4.87
N LEU A 460 17.27 -14.32 -6.17
CA LEU A 460 17.21 -15.32 -7.23
C LEU A 460 18.50 -16.15 -7.32
N ASP A 461 19.64 -15.62 -6.88
CA ASP A 461 20.91 -16.34 -6.89
C ASP A 461 20.85 -17.55 -5.94
N ALA A 462 20.30 -17.35 -4.73
CA ALA A 462 20.05 -18.42 -3.77
C ALA A 462 19.07 -19.46 -4.33
N ALA A 463 17.96 -19.01 -4.92
CA ALA A 463 16.95 -19.91 -5.47
C ALA A 463 17.50 -20.80 -6.60
N LEU A 464 18.35 -20.24 -7.46
CA LEU A 464 18.99 -20.98 -8.56
C LEU A 464 20.01 -22.01 -8.04
N ILE A 465 20.84 -21.62 -7.06
CA ILE A 465 21.82 -22.55 -6.47
C ILE A 465 21.09 -23.68 -5.73
N ALA A 466 20.03 -23.36 -4.98
CA ALA A 466 19.21 -24.36 -4.31
C ALA A 466 18.60 -25.34 -5.32
N ASN A 467 18.05 -24.82 -6.41
CA ASN A 467 17.45 -25.66 -7.45
C ASN A 467 18.47 -26.59 -8.12
N GLU A 468 19.69 -26.12 -8.42
CA GLU A 468 20.73 -26.97 -9.02
C GLU A 468 21.28 -28.00 -8.02
N ALA A 469 21.36 -27.66 -6.73
CA ALA A 469 21.71 -28.61 -5.66
C ALA A 469 20.66 -29.72 -5.57
N ILE A 470 19.37 -29.36 -5.50
CA ILE A 470 18.22 -30.29 -5.48
C ILE A 470 18.22 -31.19 -6.73
N ASP A 471 18.40 -30.62 -7.93
CA ASP A 471 18.46 -31.38 -9.19
C ASP A 471 19.66 -32.33 -9.23
N SER A 472 20.82 -31.91 -8.71
CA SER A 472 22.01 -32.77 -8.60
C SER A 472 21.78 -33.97 -7.67
N LEU A 473 21.05 -33.77 -6.56
CA LEU A 473 20.68 -34.83 -5.63
C LEU A 473 19.69 -35.81 -6.27
N LEU A 474 18.67 -35.31 -6.96
CA LEU A 474 17.68 -36.13 -7.67
C LEU A 474 18.32 -37.02 -8.74
N LYS A 475 19.36 -36.54 -9.43
CA LYS A 475 20.07 -37.28 -10.48
C LYS A 475 20.95 -38.41 -9.97
N ARG A 476 21.37 -38.38 -8.71
CA ARG A 476 22.23 -39.42 -8.12
C ARG A 476 21.46 -40.69 -7.75
N ASN A 477 20.13 -40.68 -7.79
CA ASN A 477 19.27 -41.80 -7.36
C ASN A 477 19.54 -42.25 -5.91
N GLU A 478 20.17 -41.39 -5.11
CA GLU A 478 20.43 -41.61 -3.68
C GLU A 478 19.21 -41.09 -2.91
N SER A 479 18.46 -42.01 -2.31
CA SER A 479 17.32 -41.67 -1.46
C SER A 479 17.76 -40.93 -0.20
N GLY A 480 17.14 -39.77 0.07
CA GLY A 480 17.15 -39.11 1.38
C GLY A 480 18.19 -38.00 1.55
N HIS A 481 17.86 -36.79 1.09
CA HIS A 481 18.51 -35.56 1.56
C HIS A 481 17.41 -34.61 2.09
N GLY A 482 17.63 -33.98 3.24
CA GLY A 482 16.68 -33.09 3.89
C GLY A 482 17.08 -31.62 3.71
N ILE A 483 16.11 -30.76 3.40
CA ILE A 483 16.26 -29.30 3.40
C ILE A 483 15.65 -28.74 4.66
N TRP A 484 16.36 -27.92 5.44
CA TRP A 484 15.84 -27.25 6.63
C TRP A 484 15.72 -25.73 6.43
N GLY A 485 14.70 -25.04 6.98
CA GLY A 485 14.62 -23.58 6.86
C GLY A 485 13.84 -22.74 7.88
N GLU A 486 14.41 -21.56 8.20
CA GLU A 486 13.94 -20.40 8.99
C GLU A 486 14.48 -20.28 10.44
N VAL A 487 15.21 -19.18 10.72
CA VAL A 487 15.71 -18.73 12.03
C VAL A 487 15.17 -17.32 12.29
N ASP A 488 14.55 -17.05 13.44
CA ASP A 488 13.82 -15.78 13.69
C ASP A 488 14.68 -14.71 14.40
N ARG A 489 14.67 -13.42 13.93
CA ARG A 489 14.55 -12.21 14.80
C ARG A 489 14.42 -10.81 14.13
N VAL A 490 14.06 -9.79 14.94
CA VAL A 490 13.47 -8.47 14.56
C VAL A 490 14.43 -7.30 14.24
N ASP A 491 13.94 -6.40 13.35
CA ASP A 491 14.65 -5.43 12.50
C ASP A 491 14.92 -4.00 13.04
N LEU A 492 16.14 -3.51 12.79
CA LEU A 492 16.51 -2.08 12.57
C LEU A 492 17.68 -2.01 11.57
N LEU A 493 17.84 -0.90 10.83
CA LEU A 493 18.76 -0.80 9.69
C LEU A 493 20.26 -0.99 10.04
N VAL A 494 20.66 -0.69 11.28
CA VAL A 494 22.00 -0.99 11.83
C VAL A 494 22.10 -2.45 12.29
N HIS A 495 20.98 -3.05 12.71
CA HIS A 495 20.91 -4.45 13.13
C HIS A 495 20.74 -5.44 11.95
N LEU A 496 20.22 -5.02 10.80
CA LEU A 496 20.19 -5.83 9.57
C LEU A 496 21.60 -6.24 9.13
N TYR A 497 22.55 -5.30 9.17
CA TYR A 497 23.96 -5.63 8.92
C TYR A 497 24.56 -6.48 10.05
N ASN A 498 24.22 -6.23 11.32
CA ASN A 498 24.61 -7.14 12.41
C ASN A 498 24.07 -8.57 12.20
N ASN A 499 22.85 -8.74 11.69
CA ASN A 499 22.29 -10.06 11.38
C ASN A 499 23.10 -10.73 10.26
N VAL A 500 23.41 -10.00 9.20
CA VAL A 500 24.31 -10.49 8.13
C VAL A 500 25.67 -10.96 8.70
N PHE A 501 26.25 -10.21 9.64
CA PHE A 501 27.50 -10.61 10.32
C PHE A 501 27.34 -11.77 11.31
N ARG A 502 26.21 -11.86 12.01
CA ARG A 502 25.90 -13.00 12.90
C ARG A 502 25.67 -14.28 12.10
N MET A 503 24.94 -14.20 10.99
CA MET A 503 24.72 -15.31 10.07
C MET A 503 26.01 -15.74 9.35
N GLU A 504 27.01 -14.85 9.24
CA GLU A 504 28.35 -15.26 8.82
C GLU A 504 28.99 -16.24 9.82
N ALA A 505 28.76 -16.08 11.13
CA ALA A 505 29.22 -17.06 12.12
C ALA A 505 28.55 -18.43 11.90
N LEU A 506 27.25 -18.48 11.58
CA LEU A 506 26.56 -19.73 11.22
C LEU A 506 27.19 -20.37 9.97
N SER A 507 27.44 -19.56 8.93
CA SER A 507 28.14 -19.99 7.71
C SER A 507 29.51 -20.61 8.02
N ARG A 508 30.29 -19.99 8.92
CA ARG A 508 31.60 -20.52 9.35
C ARG A 508 31.49 -21.81 10.16
N LEU A 509 30.50 -21.93 11.04
CA LEU A 509 30.22 -23.16 11.78
C LEU A 509 29.84 -24.31 10.84
N ILE A 510 28.97 -24.07 9.85
CA ILE A 510 28.58 -25.07 8.84
C ILE A 510 29.79 -25.49 8.02
N ASN A 511 30.59 -24.53 7.54
CA ASN A 511 31.80 -24.86 6.78
C ASN A 511 32.81 -25.67 7.60
N ARG A 512 32.96 -25.39 8.89
CA ARG A 512 33.82 -26.16 9.79
C ARG A 512 33.27 -27.58 10.02
N ALA A 513 31.97 -27.74 10.23
CA ALA A 513 31.34 -29.04 10.39
C ALA A 513 31.46 -29.90 9.12
N VAL A 514 31.30 -29.27 7.95
CA VAL A 514 31.50 -29.92 6.65
C VAL A 514 32.96 -30.29 6.42
N GLY A 515 33.91 -29.39 6.71
CA GLY A 515 35.35 -29.66 6.62
C GLY A 515 35.83 -30.76 7.58
N GLY A 516 35.16 -30.91 8.73
CA GLY A 516 35.40 -31.98 9.70
C GLY A 516 34.66 -33.28 9.41
N GLY A 517 33.82 -33.34 8.37
CA GLY A 517 33.05 -34.53 7.99
C GLY A 517 31.82 -34.82 8.85
N PHE A 518 31.39 -33.89 9.71
CA PHE A 518 30.21 -34.05 10.57
C PHE A 518 28.88 -33.74 9.85
N LEU A 519 28.94 -32.94 8.79
CA LEU A 519 27.83 -32.69 7.87
C LEU A 519 28.31 -32.92 6.44
N SER A 520 27.49 -33.54 5.59
CA SER A 520 27.76 -33.59 4.16
C SER A 520 27.06 -32.41 3.48
N GLY A 521 27.74 -31.76 2.54
CA GLY A 521 27.10 -30.80 1.65
C GLY A 521 26.60 -31.50 0.38
N CYS A 522 25.70 -30.86 -0.35
CA CYS A 522 25.33 -31.31 -1.69
C CYS A 522 26.45 -30.95 -2.68
N ARG A 523 27.12 -31.96 -3.23
CA ARG A 523 28.12 -31.74 -4.29
C ARG A 523 27.43 -31.62 -5.64
N VAL A 524 27.50 -30.43 -6.23
CA VAL A 524 27.06 -30.16 -7.59
C VAL A 524 28.24 -30.44 -8.52
N ASN A 525 28.19 -31.57 -9.23
CA ASN A 525 29.29 -32.00 -10.11
C ASN A 525 29.22 -31.28 -11.47
N GLY A 526 30.35 -30.71 -11.90
CA GLY A 526 30.55 -30.31 -13.28
C GLY A 526 30.87 -31.50 -14.18
N ARG A 527 30.80 -31.33 -15.51
CA ARG A 527 31.14 -32.38 -16.50
C ARG A 527 32.63 -32.79 -16.51
N GLY A 528 33.50 -32.08 -15.78
CA GLY A 528 34.94 -32.31 -15.73
C GLY A 528 35.47 -32.93 -14.43
N GLY A 529 34.61 -33.39 -13.52
CA GLY A 529 35.03 -34.01 -12.24
C GLY A 529 35.24 -33.01 -11.09
N ASP A 530 35.54 -31.73 -11.37
CA ASP A 530 35.48 -30.67 -10.35
C ASP A 530 34.03 -30.28 -10.08
N GLY A 531 33.61 -30.43 -8.82
CA GLY A 531 32.26 -30.12 -8.35
C GLY A 531 32.29 -29.11 -7.22
N ALA A 532 31.29 -28.23 -7.17
CA ALA A 532 31.11 -27.26 -6.09
C ALA A 532 30.30 -27.91 -4.95
N LEU A 533 30.78 -27.78 -3.72
CA LEU A 533 30.06 -28.26 -2.54
C LEU A 533 29.14 -27.15 -2.04
N VAL A 534 27.83 -27.39 -2.09
CA VAL A 534 26.80 -26.50 -1.56
C VAL A 534 26.30 -27.08 -0.25
N SER A 535 26.72 -26.50 0.87
CA SER A 535 26.28 -26.91 2.21
C SER A 535 25.13 -26.05 2.74
N HIS A 536 25.10 -24.76 2.38
CA HIS A 536 24.08 -23.83 2.85
C HIS A 536 23.92 -22.61 1.94
N LEU A 537 22.78 -21.94 2.05
CA LEU A 537 22.46 -20.68 1.40
C LEU A 537 21.75 -19.76 2.41
N LEU A 538 22.08 -18.48 2.38
CA LEU A 538 21.57 -17.48 3.31
C LEU A 538 20.91 -16.33 2.53
N PHE A 539 19.73 -15.91 2.96
CA PHE A 539 19.12 -14.66 2.58
C PHE A 539 18.70 -13.91 3.86
N ALA A 540 19.62 -13.09 4.36
CA ALA A 540 19.53 -12.49 5.68
C ALA A 540 19.54 -13.59 6.75
N ASP A 541 18.46 -13.74 7.50
CA ASP A 541 18.20 -14.79 8.50
C ASP A 541 17.58 -16.07 7.92
N ASP A 542 16.93 -15.99 6.74
CA ASP A 542 16.42 -17.16 6.03
C ASP A 542 17.59 -18.04 5.57
N THR A 543 17.61 -19.28 6.07
CA THR A 543 18.72 -20.21 5.85
C THR A 543 18.22 -21.50 5.23
N LEU A 544 18.86 -21.96 4.16
CA LEU A 544 18.70 -23.31 3.63
C LEU A 544 19.97 -24.10 3.92
N VAL A 545 19.84 -25.26 4.55
CA VAL A 545 20.96 -26.19 4.79
C VAL A 545 20.74 -27.46 3.97
N PHE A 546 21.79 -27.92 3.30
CA PHE A 546 21.82 -29.17 2.55
C PHE A 546 22.66 -30.18 3.31
N CYS A 547 22.04 -31.29 3.70
CA CYS A 547 22.73 -32.42 4.34
C CYS A 547 22.07 -33.76 3.98
N GLU A 548 22.79 -34.85 4.20
CA GLU A 548 22.27 -36.21 3.98
C GLU A 548 21.20 -36.52 5.04
N ALA A 549 20.12 -37.19 4.65
CA ALA A 549 19.05 -37.59 5.55
C ALA A 549 19.47 -38.81 6.39
N SER A 550 20.45 -38.59 7.27
CA SER A 550 20.92 -39.57 8.25
C SER A 550 20.70 -39.04 9.65
N GLU A 551 20.37 -39.94 10.57
CA GLU A 551 20.16 -39.61 11.98
C GLU A 551 21.39 -38.92 12.60
N ASN A 552 22.60 -39.39 12.26
CA ASN A 552 23.85 -38.81 12.74
C ASN A 552 24.07 -37.36 12.27
N GLN A 553 23.79 -37.04 11.01
CA GLN A 553 23.92 -35.66 10.52
C GLN A 553 22.85 -34.73 11.10
N MET A 554 21.64 -35.25 11.35
CA MET A 554 20.60 -34.47 12.04
C MET A 554 20.98 -34.15 13.49
N VAL A 555 21.66 -35.06 14.19
CA VAL A 555 22.22 -34.81 15.52
C VAL A 555 23.31 -33.74 15.46
N HIS A 556 24.23 -33.83 14.50
CA HIS A 556 25.29 -32.84 14.31
C HIS A 556 24.76 -31.45 13.92
N LEU A 557 23.74 -31.40 13.06
CA LEU A 557 23.05 -30.17 12.71
C LEU A 557 22.37 -29.56 13.95
N SER A 558 21.72 -30.37 14.77
CA SER A 558 21.09 -29.93 16.02
C SER A 558 22.10 -29.34 17.01
N TRP A 559 23.28 -29.98 17.16
CA TRP A 559 24.37 -29.43 17.99
C TRP A 559 24.91 -28.13 17.42
N LEU A 560 25.14 -28.06 16.11
CA LEU A 560 25.62 -26.84 15.44
C LEU A 560 24.68 -25.66 15.67
N LEU A 561 23.38 -25.91 15.51
CA LEU A 561 22.32 -24.95 15.75
C LEU A 561 22.28 -24.48 17.22
N MET A 562 22.43 -25.40 18.17
CA MET A 562 22.55 -25.07 19.60
C MET A 562 23.80 -24.21 19.91
N TRP A 563 24.95 -24.54 19.30
CA TRP A 563 26.18 -23.75 19.44
C TRP A 563 26.01 -22.35 18.82
N PHE A 564 25.32 -22.26 17.68
CA PHE A 564 25.02 -20.99 17.05
C PHE A 564 24.09 -20.11 17.92
N GLU A 565 23.06 -20.68 18.53
CA GLU A 565 22.21 -19.96 19.50
C GLU A 565 23.05 -19.43 20.69
N ALA A 566 23.94 -20.27 21.23
CA ALA A 566 24.79 -19.91 22.36
C ALA A 566 25.79 -18.78 22.04
N ILE A 567 26.36 -18.79 20.82
CA ILE A 567 27.34 -17.79 20.34
C ILE A 567 26.67 -16.48 19.93
N SER A 568 25.56 -16.55 19.20
CA SER A 568 24.94 -15.37 18.57
C SER A 568 23.89 -14.70 19.46
N GLY A 569 23.37 -15.42 20.46
CA GLY A 569 22.20 -15.01 21.25
C GLY A 569 20.89 -14.98 20.43
N LEU A 570 20.89 -15.52 19.21
CA LEU A 570 19.69 -15.70 18.39
C LEU A 570 18.95 -16.98 18.80
N ARG A 571 17.67 -17.06 18.45
CA ARG A 571 16.79 -18.21 18.71
C ARG A 571 16.32 -18.80 17.39
N ILE A 572 16.31 -20.12 17.31
CA ILE A 572 15.81 -20.86 16.18
C ILE A 572 14.30 -21.04 16.31
N ASN A 573 13.56 -20.74 15.25
CA ASN A 573 12.11 -20.92 15.24
C ASN A 573 11.74 -22.31 14.70
N LEU A 574 11.74 -23.29 15.59
CA LEU A 574 11.36 -24.66 15.27
C LEU A 574 9.92 -24.81 14.73
N ASP A 575 9.01 -23.87 15.02
CA ASP A 575 7.62 -23.92 14.52
C ASP A 575 7.54 -23.60 13.01
N LYS A 576 8.52 -22.87 12.48
CA LYS A 576 8.63 -22.57 11.04
C LYS A 576 9.69 -23.42 10.35
N SER A 577 10.53 -24.10 11.12
CA SER A 577 11.58 -24.94 10.60
C SER A 577 11.06 -26.27 10.08
N GLU A 578 11.06 -26.42 8.76
CA GLU A 578 10.60 -27.64 8.09
C GLU A 578 11.76 -28.44 7.50
N ILE A 579 11.70 -29.77 7.58
CA ILE A 579 12.59 -30.68 6.85
C ILE A 579 11.87 -31.17 5.61
N LEU A 580 12.33 -30.77 4.42
CA LEU A 580 11.72 -31.18 3.15
C LEU A 580 12.53 -32.32 2.50
N PRO A 581 11.92 -33.50 2.27
CA PRO A 581 12.53 -34.54 1.45
C PRO A 581 12.40 -34.18 -0.04
N VAL A 582 13.48 -34.33 -0.80
CA VAL A 582 13.54 -33.99 -2.22
C VAL A 582 13.18 -35.22 -3.10
N GLY A 583 12.07 -35.14 -3.86
CA GLY A 583 11.47 -36.21 -4.71
C GLY A 583 10.19 -35.75 -5.46
N ARG A 584 9.62 -36.57 -6.37
CA ARG A 584 8.68 -36.20 -7.48
C ARG A 584 7.57 -35.18 -7.15
N VAL A 585 7.44 -34.15 -7.99
CA VAL A 585 6.35 -33.15 -8.00
C VAL A 585 5.89 -32.84 -9.45
N GLU A 586 4.56 -32.77 -9.64
CA GLU A 586 3.88 -32.31 -10.87
C GLU A 586 3.53 -30.81 -10.81
N ASN A 587 3.38 -30.21 -12.00
CA ASN A 587 2.96 -28.82 -12.32
C ASN A 587 4.01 -27.69 -12.26
N SER A 588 4.94 -27.70 -13.23
CA SER A 588 5.95 -26.64 -13.49
C SER A 588 5.65 -25.73 -14.71
N GLU A 589 4.53 -25.93 -15.41
CA GLU A 589 4.37 -25.42 -16.79
C GLU A 589 4.18 -23.91 -16.92
N ASN A 590 3.69 -23.20 -15.90
CA ASN A 590 3.43 -21.75 -16.01
C ASN A 590 4.61 -20.84 -15.62
N LEU A 591 5.60 -21.34 -14.88
CA LEU A 591 6.82 -20.58 -14.55
C LEU A 591 7.91 -20.72 -15.64
N ALA A 592 7.86 -21.79 -16.44
CA ALA A 592 8.86 -22.10 -17.46
C ALA A 592 8.79 -21.16 -18.69
N LEU A 593 7.60 -20.72 -19.08
CA LEU A 593 7.39 -19.95 -20.32
C LEU A 593 8.00 -18.54 -20.27
N GLU A 594 7.87 -17.83 -19.14
CA GLU A 594 8.34 -16.45 -19.00
C GLU A 594 9.83 -16.36 -18.64
N ALA A 595 10.34 -17.33 -17.88
CA ALA A 595 11.75 -17.44 -17.56
C ALA A 595 12.56 -17.94 -18.78
N GLY A 596 12.04 -18.92 -19.53
CA GLY A 596 12.73 -19.60 -20.64
C GLY A 596 13.29 -18.66 -21.70
N CYS A 597 12.44 -17.83 -22.31
CA CYS A 597 12.86 -16.91 -23.36
C CYS A 597 13.87 -15.84 -22.88
N LYS A 598 13.72 -15.36 -21.63
CA LYS A 598 14.65 -14.40 -21.04
C LYS A 598 16.04 -15.02 -20.88
N TRP A 599 16.12 -16.26 -20.41
CA TRP A 599 17.39 -16.95 -20.20
C TRP A 599 18.08 -17.33 -21.52
N ASN A 600 17.33 -17.70 -22.57
CA ASN A 600 17.92 -17.87 -23.92
C ASN A 600 18.49 -16.55 -24.47
N TRP A 601 17.81 -15.41 -24.27
CA TRP A 601 18.33 -14.10 -24.67
C TRP A 601 19.61 -13.71 -23.93
N ARG A 602 19.62 -13.92 -22.61
CA ARG A 602 20.80 -13.65 -21.79
C ARG A 602 21.95 -14.58 -22.16
N PHE A 603 21.67 -15.84 -22.51
CA PHE A 603 22.70 -16.78 -22.94
C PHE A 603 23.39 -16.28 -24.21
N ALA A 604 22.62 -15.78 -25.19
CA ALA A 604 23.15 -15.25 -26.44
C ALA A 604 24.05 -14.01 -26.26
N ASN A 605 23.67 -13.09 -25.36
CA ASN A 605 24.27 -11.75 -25.26
C ASN A 605 25.20 -11.53 -24.05
N GLU A 606 25.06 -12.25 -22.94
CA GLU A 606 25.84 -12.06 -21.72
C GLU A 606 27.02 -13.05 -21.66
N ARG A 607 28.04 -12.80 -22.49
CA ARG A 607 29.13 -13.76 -22.77
C ARG A 607 30.03 -14.01 -21.56
N GLU A 608 30.34 -12.96 -20.79
CA GLU A 608 31.30 -13.01 -19.68
C GLU A 608 30.72 -13.61 -18.38
N ASN A 609 29.41 -13.90 -18.33
CA ASN A 609 28.77 -14.32 -17.11
C ASN A 609 29.07 -15.79 -16.78
N PHE A 610 29.43 -16.06 -15.53
CA PHE A 610 29.83 -17.40 -15.07
C PHE A 610 28.75 -18.47 -15.32
N TRP A 611 27.47 -18.14 -15.11
CA TRP A 611 26.35 -19.06 -15.36
C TRP A 611 26.28 -19.51 -16.83
N ARG A 612 26.57 -18.61 -17.79
CA ARG A 612 26.60 -18.96 -19.22
C ARG A 612 27.74 -19.93 -19.48
N HIS A 613 28.93 -19.68 -18.93
CA HIS A 613 30.07 -20.59 -19.05
C HIS A 613 29.75 -21.98 -18.52
N VAL A 614 29.06 -22.08 -17.39
CA VAL A 614 28.58 -23.35 -16.82
C VAL A 614 27.63 -24.05 -17.80
N ILE A 615 26.67 -23.34 -18.39
CA ILE A 615 25.72 -23.90 -19.36
C ILE A 615 26.39 -24.32 -20.68
N SER A 616 27.27 -23.49 -21.26
CA SER A 616 28.04 -23.79 -22.47
C SER A 616 28.96 -24.99 -22.28
N ARG A 617 29.58 -25.12 -21.10
CA ARG A 617 30.43 -26.27 -20.74
C ARG A 617 29.61 -27.52 -20.44
N LYS A 618 28.42 -27.37 -19.85
CA LYS A 618 27.47 -28.47 -19.63
C LYS A 618 26.94 -28.90 -20.99
N PHE A 619 26.08 -28.16 -21.66
CA PHE A 619 25.35 -28.68 -22.83
C PHE A 619 26.07 -28.54 -24.18
N GLY A 620 27.20 -27.84 -24.23
CA GLY A 620 27.84 -27.45 -25.48
C GLY A 620 27.14 -26.24 -26.12
N GLU A 621 27.85 -25.54 -27.01
CA GLU A 621 27.30 -24.43 -27.79
C GLU A 621 26.93 -24.89 -29.21
N GLU A 622 25.84 -24.35 -29.75
CA GLU A 622 25.54 -24.44 -31.18
C GLU A 622 26.56 -23.64 -31.99
N GLU A 623 26.65 -23.93 -33.30
CA GLU A 623 27.50 -23.17 -34.22
C GLU A 623 27.15 -21.67 -34.13
N GLY A 624 28.16 -20.83 -33.94
CA GLY A 624 28.00 -19.38 -33.74
C GLY A 624 27.80 -18.96 -32.28
N GLY A 625 27.65 -19.89 -31.32
CA GLY A 625 27.65 -19.60 -29.88
C GLY A 625 26.45 -18.80 -29.37
N TRP A 626 25.36 -18.77 -30.15
CA TRP A 626 24.12 -18.03 -29.86
C TRP A 626 23.14 -18.79 -28.97
N GLY A 627 23.25 -20.12 -28.93
CA GLY A 627 22.42 -21.01 -28.12
C GLY A 627 23.22 -22.23 -27.66
N SER A 628 22.70 -22.94 -26.66
CA SER A 628 23.25 -24.24 -26.25
C SER A 628 22.73 -25.37 -27.13
N ARG A 629 23.48 -26.47 -27.31
CA ARG A 629 23.04 -27.62 -28.11
C ARG A 629 21.82 -28.34 -27.52
N ASP A 630 21.09 -29.08 -28.37
CA ASP A 630 19.92 -29.88 -27.98
C ASP A 630 20.23 -30.97 -26.94
N VAL A 631 19.33 -31.11 -25.96
CA VAL A 631 19.44 -32.08 -24.86
C VAL A 631 18.67 -33.37 -25.22
N ARG A 632 19.39 -34.38 -25.73
CA ARG A 632 18.80 -35.62 -26.31
C ARG A 632 18.51 -36.77 -25.32
N GLU A 633 18.81 -36.63 -24.03
CA GLU A 633 18.61 -37.71 -23.05
C GLU A 633 17.14 -37.80 -22.56
N SER A 634 16.67 -39.04 -22.34
CA SER A 634 15.26 -39.42 -22.16
C SER A 634 14.76 -39.50 -20.71
N TYR A 635 15.57 -39.23 -19.69
CA TYR A 635 15.15 -39.26 -18.29
C TYR A 635 15.53 -37.98 -17.52
N GLY A 636 14.56 -37.38 -16.81
CA GLY A 636 14.73 -36.23 -15.89
C GLY A 636 14.56 -34.85 -16.54
N VAL A 637 13.59 -34.07 -16.05
CA VAL A 637 13.25 -32.71 -16.50
C VAL A 637 14.32 -31.71 -16.05
N GLY A 638 15.39 -31.55 -16.83
CA GLY A 638 16.35 -30.48 -16.61
C GLY A 638 15.69 -29.13 -16.91
N PHE A 639 15.60 -28.22 -15.94
CA PHE A 639 15.04 -26.87 -16.14
C PHE A 639 15.66 -26.15 -17.36
N TRP A 640 16.95 -26.37 -17.67
CA TRP A 640 17.58 -25.85 -18.88
C TRP A 640 17.05 -26.47 -20.19
N LYS A 641 16.66 -27.76 -20.17
CA LYS A 641 15.99 -28.43 -21.30
C LYS A 641 14.63 -27.79 -21.59
N GLU A 642 13.86 -27.45 -20.55
CA GLU A 642 12.59 -26.71 -20.69
C GLU A 642 12.81 -25.25 -21.09
N ILE A 643 13.78 -24.55 -20.49
CA ILE A 643 14.20 -23.20 -20.93
C ILE A 643 14.58 -23.24 -22.42
N ARG A 644 15.38 -24.22 -22.85
CA ARG A 644 15.86 -24.34 -24.22
C ARG A 644 14.74 -24.63 -25.22
N LYS A 645 13.79 -25.50 -24.87
CA LYS A 645 12.58 -25.78 -25.67
C LYS A 645 11.81 -24.48 -25.97
N GLU A 646 11.64 -23.61 -24.97
CA GLU A 646 10.97 -22.31 -25.14
C GLU A 646 11.83 -21.30 -25.93
N GLY A 647 13.14 -21.53 -26.05
CA GLY A 647 14.05 -20.75 -26.88
C GLY A 647 13.76 -20.81 -28.39
N ALA A 648 13.07 -21.85 -28.87
CA ALA A 648 12.63 -21.94 -30.27
C ALA A 648 11.64 -20.82 -30.65
N LEU A 649 10.82 -20.35 -29.71
CA LEU A 649 9.90 -19.22 -29.91
C LEU A 649 10.66 -17.91 -30.15
N MET A 650 11.85 -17.78 -29.56
CA MET A 650 12.72 -16.62 -29.70
C MET A 650 13.41 -16.58 -31.07
N GLN A 651 13.83 -17.72 -31.62
CA GLN A 651 14.61 -17.81 -32.88
C GLN A 651 13.90 -17.16 -34.08
N ASN A 652 12.56 -17.24 -34.17
CA ASN A 652 11.78 -16.64 -35.25
C ASN A 652 11.62 -15.10 -35.15
N LYS A 653 12.16 -14.49 -34.08
CA LYS A 653 11.97 -13.06 -33.75
C LYS A 653 13.30 -12.33 -33.56
N VAL A 654 14.39 -12.98 -33.92
CA VAL A 654 15.76 -12.48 -33.80
C VAL A 654 16.29 -12.07 -35.17
N VAL A 655 17.00 -10.96 -35.19
CA VAL A 655 17.82 -10.50 -36.33
C VAL A 655 19.25 -10.29 -35.86
N PHE A 656 20.22 -10.41 -36.76
CA PHE A 656 21.64 -10.27 -36.41
C PHE A 656 22.20 -8.96 -36.95
N SER A 657 22.96 -8.26 -36.12
CA SER A 657 23.77 -7.12 -36.54
C SER A 657 25.20 -7.61 -36.68
N VAL A 658 25.74 -7.52 -37.90
CA VAL A 658 27.09 -8.01 -38.20
C VAL A 658 28.13 -6.96 -37.83
N GLY A 659 29.09 -7.35 -37.00
CA GLY A 659 30.31 -6.60 -36.72
C GLY A 659 31.48 -7.27 -37.43
N SER A 660 32.07 -8.28 -36.80
CA SER A 660 33.21 -9.03 -37.32
C SER A 660 32.83 -10.13 -38.32
N GLY A 661 31.58 -10.59 -38.33
CA GLY A 661 31.09 -11.61 -39.25
C GLY A 661 31.45 -13.06 -38.89
N ARG A 662 32.05 -13.28 -37.72
CA ARG A 662 32.56 -14.59 -37.26
C ARG A 662 31.49 -15.55 -36.75
N ARG A 663 30.31 -15.03 -36.43
CA ARG A 663 29.27 -15.78 -35.73
C ARG A 663 27.94 -15.79 -36.47
N VAL A 664 27.85 -15.10 -37.59
CA VAL A 664 26.64 -14.97 -38.38
C VAL A 664 26.86 -15.72 -39.69
N LYS A 665 25.96 -16.63 -40.03
CA LYS A 665 26.00 -17.40 -41.28
C LYS A 665 25.51 -16.55 -42.44
N PHE A 666 26.31 -16.48 -43.51
CA PHE A 666 26.03 -15.61 -44.65
C PHE A 666 24.68 -15.92 -45.30
N TRP A 667 24.39 -17.19 -45.57
CA TRP A 667 23.18 -17.59 -46.29
C TRP A 667 21.95 -17.73 -45.41
N LYS A 668 22.10 -18.24 -44.19
CA LYS A 668 20.99 -18.74 -43.36
C LYS A 668 20.49 -17.77 -42.30
N ASP A 669 21.35 -16.89 -41.78
CA ASP A 669 20.95 -15.97 -40.71
C ASP A 669 20.31 -14.71 -41.30
N LEU A 670 19.36 -14.11 -40.57
CA LEU A 670 18.72 -12.87 -40.96
C LEU A 670 19.56 -11.68 -40.48
N TRP A 671 20.55 -11.30 -41.28
CA TRP A 671 21.51 -10.24 -40.94
C TRP A 671 21.49 -9.05 -41.90
N TRP A 672 20.82 -9.19 -43.05
CA TRP A 672 20.68 -8.14 -44.04
C TRP A 672 19.35 -8.28 -44.80
N GLY A 673 18.57 -7.20 -44.91
CA GLY A 673 17.24 -7.23 -45.52
C GLY A 673 16.15 -7.83 -44.63
N SER A 674 15.01 -8.20 -45.24
CA SER A 674 13.82 -8.70 -44.53
C SER A 674 13.72 -10.23 -44.44
N PHE A 675 14.52 -10.94 -45.24
CA PHE A 675 14.57 -12.40 -45.29
C PHE A 675 16.02 -12.88 -45.42
N ALA A 676 16.33 -14.09 -44.92
CA ALA A 676 17.63 -14.71 -45.09
C ALA A 676 18.02 -14.81 -46.58
N LEU A 677 19.30 -14.63 -46.91
CA LEU A 677 19.77 -14.59 -48.30
C LEU A 677 19.47 -15.88 -49.07
N CYS A 678 19.45 -17.04 -48.41
CA CYS A 678 19.06 -18.30 -49.05
C CYS A 678 17.60 -18.33 -49.52
N ASN A 679 16.72 -17.57 -48.88
CA ASN A 679 15.30 -17.48 -49.27
C ASN A 679 15.11 -16.43 -50.37
N SER A 680 15.91 -15.37 -50.35
CA SER A 680 15.88 -14.31 -51.36
C SER A 680 16.56 -14.72 -52.67
N PHE A 681 17.54 -15.63 -52.62
CA PHE A 681 18.33 -16.11 -53.76
C PHE A 681 18.47 -17.65 -53.74
N PRO A 682 17.37 -18.40 -53.91
CA PRO A 682 17.37 -19.85 -53.75
C PRO A 682 18.18 -20.60 -54.83
N SER A 683 18.23 -20.07 -56.06
CA SER A 683 19.01 -20.65 -57.17
C SER A 683 20.51 -20.56 -56.89
N LEU A 684 20.99 -19.39 -56.45
CA LEU A 684 22.38 -19.18 -56.03
C LEU A 684 22.75 -19.99 -54.79
N TYR A 685 21.85 -20.10 -53.81
CA TYR A 685 22.05 -20.94 -52.64
C TYR A 685 22.16 -22.43 -53.00
N ALA A 686 21.42 -22.89 -54.01
CA ALA A 686 21.47 -24.29 -54.45
C ALA A 686 22.89 -24.68 -54.92
N ILE A 687 23.59 -23.75 -55.59
CA ILE A 687 24.93 -23.94 -56.16
C ILE A 687 26.06 -23.32 -55.31
N ALA A 688 25.76 -22.77 -54.14
CA ALA A 688 26.79 -22.27 -53.23
C ALA A 688 27.69 -23.41 -52.74
N SER A 689 29.01 -23.24 -52.88
CA SER A 689 30.00 -24.24 -52.43
C SER A 689 30.02 -24.37 -50.91
N SER A 690 29.78 -23.26 -50.21
CA SER A 690 29.84 -23.19 -48.74
C SER A 690 28.53 -22.63 -48.19
N LYS A 691 27.52 -23.50 -48.06
CA LYS A 691 26.17 -23.14 -47.58
C LYS A 691 26.14 -22.76 -46.10
N GLU A 692 27.13 -23.19 -45.32
CA GLU A 692 27.27 -22.91 -43.89
C GLU A 692 28.33 -21.83 -43.58
N ALA A 693 28.89 -21.17 -44.59
CA ALA A 693 29.97 -20.20 -44.40
C ALA A 693 29.54 -19.02 -43.52
N TRP A 694 30.47 -18.57 -42.67
CA TRP A 694 30.34 -17.33 -41.90
C TRP A 694 30.45 -16.12 -42.81
N VAL A 695 29.85 -15.00 -42.42
CA VAL A 695 29.91 -13.74 -43.20
C VAL A 695 31.36 -13.29 -43.42
N GLU A 696 32.23 -13.47 -42.42
CA GLU A 696 33.68 -13.20 -42.52
C GLU A 696 34.35 -13.94 -43.69
N GLU A 697 33.95 -15.19 -43.99
CA GLU A 697 34.63 -16.04 -44.96
C GLU A 697 34.41 -15.60 -46.42
N PHE A 698 33.39 -14.77 -46.67
CA PHE A 698 33.08 -14.23 -47.98
C PHE A 698 33.48 -12.77 -48.13
N TRP A 699 34.13 -12.18 -47.13
CA TRP A 699 34.63 -10.80 -47.19
C TRP A 699 36.14 -10.79 -47.39
N ASP A 700 36.58 -10.39 -48.58
CA ASP A 700 38.00 -10.24 -48.88
C ASP A 700 38.50 -8.84 -48.47
N THR A 701 39.52 -8.81 -47.60
CA THR A 701 40.15 -7.59 -47.08
C THR A 701 41.32 -7.11 -47.93
N SER A 702 41.60 -7.74 -49.08
CA SER A 702 42.75 -7.43 -49.94
C SER A 702 42.65 -6.09 -50.69
N GLY A 703 41.46 -5.47 -50.75
CA GLY A 703 41.22 -4.15 -51.37
C GLY A 703 40.82 -3.04 -50.38
N VAL A 704 40.89 -1.78 -50.82
CA VAL A 704 40.67 -0.58 -49.98
C VAL A 704 39.23 -0.47 -49.41
N GLU A 705 38.23 -1.04 -50.09
CA GLU A 705 36.82 -1.03 -49.65
C GLU A 705 36.27 -2.42 -49.25
N GLY A 706 37.10 -3.47 -49.27
CA GLY A 706 36.68 -4.86 -49.09
C GLY A 706 35.74 -5.38 -50.19
N VAL A 707 35.83 -6.66 -50.55
CA VAL A 707 35.06 -7.24 -51.67
C VAL A 707 34.35 -8.51 -51.25
N TRP A 708 33.04 -8.58 -51.53
CA TRP A 708 32.26 -9.81 -51.35
C TRP A 708 32.62 -10.84 -52.40
N SER A 709 33.05 -12.03 -51.97
CA SER A 709 33.45 -13.14 -52.84
C SER A 709 32.79 -14.47 -52.41
N PRO A 710 31.45 -14.61 -52.58
CA PRO A 710 30.76 -15.88 -52.36
C PRO A 710 31.22 -16.93 -53.37
N ARG A 711 31.50 -18.15 -52.91
CA ARG A 711 32.01 -19.25 -53.74
C ARG A 711 30.89 -20.19 -54.20
N PHE A 712 30.92 -20.58 -55.48
CA PHE A 712 29.91 -21.45 -56.10
C PHE A 712 30.55 -22.69 -56.74
N SER A 713 29.80 -23.80 -56.72
CA SER A 713 30.33 -25.13 -57.04
C SER A 713 30.45 -25.40 -58.54
N ARG A 714 29.88 -24.51 -59.37
CA ARG A 714 29.94 -24.55 -60.83
C ARG A 714 29.86 -23.14 -61.43
N PRO A 715 30.24 -22.96 -62.71
CA PRO A 715 29.92 -21.74 -63.46
C PRO A 715 28.41 -21.47 -63.52
N PHE A 716 28.05 -20.20 -63.62
CA PHE A 716 26.64 -19.75 -63.67
C PHE A 716 26.03 -20.02 -65.04
N ASN A 717 24.74 -20.36 -65.06
CA ASN A 717 23.95 -20.28 -66.28
C ASN A 717 23.56 -18.82 -66.54
N ASP A 718 23.19 -18.47 -67.78
CA ASP A 718 22.88 -17.09 -68.17
C ASP A 718 21.81 -16.43 -67.28
N TRP A 719 20.80 -17.18 -66.85
CA TRP A 719 19.74 -16.69 -65.96
C TRP A 719 20.16 -16.53 -64.48
N GLU A 720 21.28 -17.13 -64.06
CA GLU A 720 21.83 -16.99 -62.70
C GLU A 720 22.77 -15.79 -62.58
N VAL A 721 23.35 -15.32 -63.70
CA VAL A 721 24.26 -14.16 -63.73
C VAL A 721 23.56 -12.88 -63.25
N GLU A 722 22.31 -12.66 -63.68
CA GLU A 722 21.48 -11.52 -63.22
C GLU A 722 21.15 -11.60 -61.72
N GLU A 723 21.00 -12.81 -61.17
CA GLU A 723 20.79 -13.00 -59.74
C GLU A 723 22.05 -12.69 -58.93
N VAL A 724 23.24 -13.04 -59.43
CA VAL A 724 24.52 -12.73 -58.76
C VAL A 724 24.73 -11.22 -58.68
N GLU A 725 24.46 -10.49 -59.77
CA GLU A 725 24.55 -9.03 -59.78
C GLU A 725 23.59 -8.41 -58.75
N ARG A 726 22.34 -8.91 -58.68
CA ARG A 726 21.34 -8.46 -57.71
C ARG A 726 21.76 -8.76 -56.26
N LEU A 727 22.37 -9.92 -56.00
CA LEU A 727 22.90 -10.29 -54.69
C LEU A 727 24.00 -9.30 -54.27
N LEU A 728 25.00 -9.08 -55.12
CA LEU A 728 26.13 -8.19 -54.83
C LEU A 728 25.70 -6.74 -54.63
N LEU A 729 24.75 -6.25 -55.44
CA LEU A 729 24.15 -4.92 -55.24
C LEU A 729 23.40 -4.82 -53.90
N THR A 730 22.69 -5.88 -53.50
CA THR A 730 21.93 -5.92 -52.25
C THR A 730 22.88 -5.80 -51.05
N ILE A 731 24.00 -6.53 -51.04
CA ILE A 731 24.93 -6.58 -49.90
C ILE A 731 26.07 -5.55 -49.97
N ARG A 732 26.15 -4.75 -51.05
CA ARG A 732 27.21 -3.75 -51.26
C ARG A 732 27.33 -2.73 -50.11
N GLY A 733 26.22 -2.42 -49.44
CA GLY A 733 26.19 -1.49 -48.30
C GLY A 733 26.57 -2.11 -46.95
N ALA A 734 26.77 -3.44 -46.90
CA ALA A 734 27.19 -4.13 -45.69
C ALA A 734 28.72 -4.22 -45.66
N GLY A 735 29.35 -3.59 -44.66
CA GLY A 735 30.78 -3.68 -44.41
C GLY A 735 31.06 -4.37 -43.08
N LEU A 736 32.20 -5.07 -42.97
CA LEU A 736 32.65 -5.68 -41.72
C LEU A 736 33.55 -4.74 -40.93
N ASN A 737 33.36 -4.72 -39.61
CA ASN A 737 34.27 -4.07 -38.67
C ASN A 737 34.86 -5.13 -37.72
N PRO A 738 36.14 -5.53 -37.93
CA PRO A 738 36.79 -6.57 -37.13
C PRO A 738 36.88 -6.25 -35.62
N LEU A 739 36.79 -4.98 -35.24
CA LEU A 739 36.85 -4.53 -33.84
C LEU A 739 35.49 -4.58 -33.13
N MET A 740 34.40 -4.80 -33.86
CA MET A 740 33.05 -4.89 -33.31
C MET A 740 32.59 -6.34 -33.28
N GLU A 741 32.04 -6.79 -32.15
CA GLU A 741 31.42 -8.11 -32.09
C GLU A 741 30.06 -8.14 -32.80
N ASP A 742 29.74 -9.28 -33.42
CA ASP A 742 28.40 -9.58 -33.91
C ASP A 742 27.39 -9.56 -32.75
N ARG A 743 26.19 -9.05 -33.00
CA ARG A 743 25.13 -8.91 -31.97
C ARG A 743 23.82 -9.54 -32.40
N MET A 744 23.15 -10.18 -31.44
CA MET A 744 21.79 -10.66 -31.59
C MET A 744 20.81 -9.56 -31.18
N MET A 745 19.86 -9.23 -32.07
CA MET A 745 18.92 -8.13 -31.90
C MET A 745 17.46 -8.64 -31.86
N TRP A 746 16.65 -8.01 -31.02
CA TRP A 746 15.24 -8.35 -30.84
C TRP A 746 14.35 -7.58 -31.80
N ASN A 747 13.75 -8.26 -32.80
CA ASN A 747 13.02 -7.62 -33.90
C ASN A 747 11.65 -7.03 -33.49
N VAL A 748 11.17 -7.32 -32.28
CA VAL A 748 9.87 -6.80 -31.79
C VAL A 748 9.99 -5.36 -31.26
N THR A 749 11.20 -4.93 -30.88
CA THR A 749 11.45 -3.60 -30.31
C THR A 749 12.32 -2.77 -31.24
N SER A 750 12.00 -1.49 -31.43
CA SER A 750 12.74 -0.57 -32.30
C SER A 750 14.18 -0.31 -31.87
N ASN A 751 14.52 -0.51 -30.59
CA ASN A 751 15.88 -0.40 -30.07
C ASN A 751 16.65 -1.73 -30.08
N GLY A 752 16.02 -2.83 -30.53
CA GLY A 752 16.63 -4.16 -30.60
C GLY A 752 16.90 -4.85 -29.26
N ILE A 753 16.39 -4.32 -28.13
CA ILE A 753 16.64 -4.86 -26.79
C ILE A 753 15.45 -5.73 -26.35
N PHE A 754 15.75 -6.98 -26.00
CA PHE A 754 14.75 -7.87 -25.40
C PHE A 754 14.32 -7.39 -24.01
N SER A 755 13.01 -7.46 -23.76
CA SER A 755 12.45 -7.31 -22.42
C SER A 755 11.35 -8.34 -22.21
N VAL A 756 11.19 -8.81 -20.98
CA VAL A 756 10.08 -9.71 -20.61
C VAL A 756 8.73 -9.05 -20.95
N LYS A 757 8.65 -7.73 -20.79
CA LYS A 757 7.46 -6.93 -21.15
C LYS A 757 7.16 -6.93 -22.65
N SER A 758 8.17 -6.83 -23.52
CA SER A 758 7.98 -6.85 -24.98
C SER A 758 7.63 -8.25 -25.48
N LEU A 759 8.24 -9.29 -24.92
CA LEU A 759 7.83 -10.68 -25.15
C LEU A 759 6.40 -10.94 -24.65
N TYR A 760 6.08 -10.49 -23.44
CA TYR A 760 4.75 -10.63 -22.86
C TYR A 760 3.70 -9.91 -23.71
N ASN A 761 3.98 -8.72 -24.24
CA ASN A 761 3.06 -8.02 -25.14
C ASN A 761 2.86 -8.74 -26.48
N ASP A 762 3.91 -9.33 -27.06
CA ASP A 762 3.86 -10.14 -28.28
C ASP A 762 3.11 -11.47 -28.06
N LEU A 763 3.40 -12.18 -26.96
CA LEU A 763 2.71 -13.42 -26.57
C LEU A 763 1.26 -13.18 -26.11
N SER A 764 1.00 -12.07 -25.41
CA SER A 764 -0.35 -11.67 -25.01
C SER A 764 -1.20 -11.27 -26.20
N SER A 765 -0.59 -10.78 -27.28
CA SER A 765 -1.29 -10.59 -28.56
C SER A 765 -1.74 -11.92 -29.19
N ARG A 766 -1.12 -13.06 -28.78
CA ARG A 766 -1.45 -14.43 -29.24
C ARG A 766 -2.34 -15.24 -28.29
N ARG A 767 -2.30 -14.99 -26.96
CA ARG A 767 -3.02 -15.82 -25.96
C ARG A 767 -4.16 -15.12 -25.22
N ALA A 768 -4.25 -13.80 -25.24
CA ALA A 768 -5.40 -13.10 -24.68
C ALA A 768 -6.33 -12.68 -25.81
N GLY A 769 -7.59 -13.13 -25.75
CA GLY A 769 -8.65 -12.32 -26.32
C GLY A 769 -8.45 -10.87 -25.84
N PRO A 770 -8.52 -9.86 -26.72
CA PRO A 770 -8.08 -8.50 -26.44
C PRO A 770 -8.60 -8.01 -25.09
N PHE A 771 -7.76 -7.46 -24.20
CA PHE A 771 -8.25 -6.83 -22.97
C PHE A 771 -8.34 -5.31 -23.16
N PRO A 772 -9.45 -4.66 -22.81
CA PRO A 772 -9.72 -3.26 -23.18
C PRO A 772 -9.01 -2.24 -22.27
N HIS A 773 -7.73 -2.45 -21.96
CA HIS A 773 -6.93 -1.59 -21.06
C HIS A 773 -6.96 -0.10 -21.44
N GLY A 774 -6.89 0.21 -22.74
CA GLY A 774 -6.88 1.58 -23.25
C GLY A 774 -8.24 2.30 -23.18
N LEU A 775 -9.34 1.56 -23.00
CA LEU A 775 -10.67 2.12 -22.73
C LEU A 775 -10.88 2.28 -21.23
N ILE A 776 -10.48 1.28 -20.43
CA ILE A 776 -10.58 1.29 -18.97
C ILE A 776 -9.77 2.45 -18.37
N TRP A 777 -8.51 2.61 -18.78
CA TRP A 777 -7.59 3.60 -18.23
C TRP A 777 -7.53 4.89 -19.08
N SER A 778 -8.70 5.37 -19.52
CA SER A 778 -8.82 6.62 -20.27
C SER A 778 -8.66 7.85 -19.37
N PRO A 779 -7.83 8.86 -19.73
CA PRO A 779 -7.61 10.05 -18.90
C PRO A 779 -8.83 10.95 -18.75
N SER A 780 -9.92 10.68 -19.49
CA SER A 780 -11.17 11.47 -19.44
C SER A 780 -12.18 10.94 -18.42
N VAL A 781 -11.81 9.92 -17.63
CA VAL A 781 -12.68 9.27 -16.64
C VAL A 781 -11.95 9.20 -15.29
N PRO A 782 -12.61 9.48 -14.15
CA PRO A 782 -11.97 9.42 -12.84
C PRO A 782 -11.41 8.03 -12.51
N SER A 783 -10.26 7.96 -11.85
CA SER A 783 -9.56 6.70 -11.54
C SER A 783 -10.42 5.68 -10.78
N LYS A 784 -11.37 6.14 -9.94
CA LYS A 784 -12.32 5.27 -9.23
C LYS A 784 -13.25 4.50 -10.18
N VAL A 785 -13.68 5.15 -11.27
CA VAL A 785 -14.55 4.56 -12.29
C VAL A 785 -13.77 3.60 -13.18
N SER A 786 -12.53 3.96 -13.53
CA SER A 786 -11.59 3.06 -14.23
C SER A 786 -11.28 1.81 -13.43
N PHE A 787 -11.01 1.96 -12.13
CA PHE A 787 -10.74 0.83 -11.24
C PHE A 787 -11.97 -0.08 -11.10
N PHE A 788 -13.16 0.50 -10.90
CA PHE A 788 -14.39 -0.27 -10.88
C PHE A 788 -14.61 -1.05 -12.18
N THR A 789 -14.45 -0.40 -13.34
CA THR A 789 -14.64 -1.04 -14.64
C THR A 789 -13.63 -2.17 -14.86
N TRP A 790 -12.41 -2.02 -14.35
CA TRP A 790 -11.40 -3.07 -14.34
C TRP A 790 -11.85 -4.28 -13.51
N GLU A 791 -12.26 -4.09 -12.26
CA GLU A 791 -12.79 -5.15 -11.40
C GLU A 791 -14.02 -5.84 -12.01
N ALA A 792 -14.92 -5.05 -12.61
CA ALA A 792 -16.14 -5.55 -13.27
C ALA A 792 -15.81 -6.44 -14.48
N SER A 793 -14.81 -6.05 -15.28
CA SER A 793 -14.33 -6.83 -16.43
C SER A 793 -13.70 -8.17 -16.04
N TRP A 794 -13.31 -8.34 -14.78
CA TRP A 794 -12.79 -9.59 -14.21
C TRP A 794 -13.84 -10.39 -13.44
N GLY A 795 -15.07 -9.89 -13.31
CA GLY A 795 -16.11 -10.52 -12.51
C GLY A 795 -15.83 -10.53 -11.01
N LYS A 796 -15.02 -9.59 -10.50
CA LYS A 796 -14.55 -9.57 -9.09
C LYS A 796 -15.32 -8.59 -8.19
N VAL A 797 -16.31 -7.91 -8.74
CA VAL A 797 -17.19 -6.98 -8.02
C VAL A 797 -18.14 -7.73 -7.09
N LEU A 798 -18.53 -7.11 -5.97
CA LEU A 798 -19.38 -7.71 -4.91
C LEU A 798 -20.86 -7.81 -5.31
N THR A 799 -21.16 -8.72 -6.22
CA THR A 799 -22.51 -9.11 -6.64
C THR A 799 -23.02 -10.33 -5.84
N MET A 800 -24.33 -10.57 -5.83
CA MET A 800 -24.92 -11.68 -5.06
C MET A 800 -24.43 -13.05 -5.56
N ASP A 801 -24.16 -13.23 -6.85
CA ASP A 801 -23.53 -14.46 -7.35
C ASP A 801 -22.12 -14.68 -6.77
N GLN A 802 -21.34 -13.61 -6.57
CA GLN A 802 -20.01 -13.68 -5.96
C GLN A 802 -20.08 -13.98 -4.46
N LEU A 803 -21.09 -13.46 -3.75
CA LEU A 803 -21.34 -13.83 -2.36
C LEU A 803 -21.80 -15.29 -2.24
N LYS A 804 -22.66 -15.76 -3.13
CA LYS A 804 -23.08 -17.17 -3.22
C LYS A 804 -21.90 -18.10 -3.48
N LYS A 805 -21.01 -17.75 -4.42
CA LYS A 805 -19.75 -18.48 -4.69
C LYS A 805 -18.81 -18.52 -3.48
N ARG A 806 -18.94 -17.58 -2.53
CA ARG A 806 -18.18 -17.52 -1.27
C ARG A 806 -18.89 -18.20 -0.09
N GLY A 807 -19.93 -19.00 -0.36
CA GLY A 807 -20.60 -19.83 0.65
C GLY A 807 -21.75 -19.15 1.40
N TRP A 808 -22.20 -17.97 0.97
CA TRP A 808 -23.34 -17.29 1.61
C TRP A 808 -24.67 -17.81 1.05
N ALA A 809 -25.56 -18.28 1.94
CA ALA A 809 -26.89 -18.76 1.58
C ALA A 809 -27.88 -17.57 1.42
N LEU A 810 -27.93 -17.00 0.22
CA LEU A 810 -28.76 -15.84 -0.13
C LEU A 810 -29.61 -16.15 -1.38
N ALA A 811 -30.83 -15.61 -1.43
CA ALA A 811 -31.64 -15.65 -2.65
C ALA A 811 -31.05 -14.68 -3.68
N ASN A 812 -30.44 -15.22 -4.75
CA ASN A 812 -29.84 -14.41 -5.80
C ASN A 812 -30.94 -13.79 -6.68
N ARG A 813 -31.17 -12.49 -6.55
CA ARG A 813 -32.11 -11.73 -7.38
C ARG A 813 -31.56 -10.32 -7.60
N CYS A 814 -31.57 -9.86 -8.85
CA CYS A 814 -31.07 -8.55 -9.24
C CYS A 814 -31.88 -7.42 -8.60
N PHE A 815 -31.21 -6.50 -7.92
CA PHE A 815 -31.88 -5.36 -7.26
C PHE A 815 -32.49 -4.33 -8.23
N LEU A 816 -32.14 -4.38 -9.51
CA LEU A 816 -32.65 -3.43 -10.51
C LEU A 816 -33.92 -3.92 -11.22
N CYS A 817 -33.92 -5.16 -11.71
CA CYS A 817 -35.07 -5.72 -12.44
C CYS A 817 -35.96 -6.60 -11.56
N CYS A 818 -35.46 -7.12 -10.43
CA CYS A 818 -36.15 -8.06 -9.55
C CYS A 818 -36.63 -9.37 -10.20
N GLU A 819 -36.22 -9.66 -11.45
CA GLU A 819 -36.68 -10.79 -12.25
C GLU A 819 -35.61 -11.88 -12.39
N GLU A 820 -34.37 -11.49 -12.66
CA GLU A 820 -33.26 -12.39 -12.99
C GLU A 820 -32.22 -12.49 -11.86
N GLU A 821 -31.34 -13.48 -11.95
CA GLU A 821 -30.20 -13.62 -11.05
C GLU A 821 -29.22 -12.45 -11.19
N GLU A 822 -28.67 -11.97 -10.06
CA GLU A 822 -27.72 -10.88 -10.08
C GLU A 822 -26.30 -11.38 -10.39
N SER A 823 -25.78 -10.93 -11.54
CA SER A 823 -24.37 -11.02 -11.91
C SER A 823 -23.88 -9.68 -12.44
N ILE A 824 -22.56 -9.48 -12.52
CA ILE A 824 -22.01 -8.21 -13.02
C ILE A 824 -22.41 -7.95 -14.49
N ASP A 825 -22.43 -9.00 -15.32
CA ASP A 825 -22.82 -8.90 -16.73
C ASP A 825 -24.33 -8.65 -16.85
N HIS A 826 -25.14 -9.28 -15.99
CA HIS A 826 -26.56 -8.98 -15.93
C HIS A 826 -26.81 -7.53 -15.50
N ILE A 827 -26.27 -7.07 -14.37
CA ILE A 827 -26.49 -5.71 -13.85
C ILE A 827 -26.12 -4.65 -14.89
N LEU A 828 -24.95 -4.78 -15.51
CA LEU A 828 -24.37 -3.72 -16.33
C LEU A 828 -24.83 -3.76 -17.79
N ILE A 829 -25.32 -4.90 -18.28
CA ILE A 829 -25.64 -5.09 -19.71
C ILE A 829 -27.07 -5.58 -19.90
N HIS A 830 -27.38 -6.77 -19.35
CA HIS A 830 -28.59 -7.51 -19.74
C HIS A 830 -29.83 -7.16 -18.91
N CYS A 831 -29.67 -6.47 -17.79
CA CYS A 831 -30.75 -5.99 -16.96
C CYS A 831 -31.65 -5.08 -17.78
N SER A 832 -32.97 -5.32 -17.75
CA SER A 832 -33.96 -4.54 -18.51
C SER A 832 -33.86 -3.03 -18.23
N ARG A 833 -33.50 -2.65 -16.99
CA ARG A 833 -33.24 -1.26 -16.59
C ARG A 833 -31.95 -0.68 -17.17
N ALA A 834 -30.86 -1.45 -17.17
CA ALA A 834 -29.59 -1.02 -17.77
C ALA A 834 -29.68 -0.94 -19.30
N ARG A 835 -30.41 -1.88 -19.92
CA ARG A 835 -30.65 -1.93 -21.36
C ARG A 835 -31.37 -0.68 -21.88
N ALA A 836 -32.35 -0.15 -21.14
CA ALA A 836 -33.00 1.12 -21.48
C ALA A 836 -32.00 2.30 -21.51
N LEU A 837 -31.03 2.32 -20.60
CA LEU A 837 -29.97 3.35 -20.58
C LEU A 837 -28.99 3.18 -21.75
N TRP A 838 -28.69 1.94 -22.12
CA TRP A 838 -27.90 1.65 -23.32
C TRP A 838 -28.62 2.09 -24.59
N GLU A 839 -29.90 1.78 -24.75
CA GLU A 839 -30.72 2.23 -25.88
C GLU A 839 -30.79 3.75 -25.98
N PHE A 840 -30.91 4.44 -24.84
CA PHE A 840 -30.83 5.90 -24.80
C PHE A 840 -29.46 6.42 -25.24
N LEU A 841 -28.38 5.81 -24.76
CA LEU A 841 -27.01 6.16 -25.18
C LEU A 841 -26.82 5.93 -26.69
N PHE A 842 -27.31 4.81 -27.21
CA PHE A 842 -27.25 4.49 -28.64
C PHE A 842 -28.04 5.48 -29.49
N ALA A 843 -29.23 5.87 -29.06
CA ALA A 843 -30.04 6.90 -29.70
C ALA A 843 -29.33 8.27 -29.71
N LEU A 844 -28.67 8.67 -28.61
CA LEU A 844 -27.93 9.93 -28.53
C LEU A 844 -26.77 10.03 -29.53
N PHE A 845 -26.15 8.91 -29.87
CA PHE A 845 -25.06 8.85 -30.84
C PHE A 845 -25.50 8.41 -32.24
N GLY A 846 -26.79 8.11 -32.43
CA GLY A 846 -27.36 7.63 -33.70
C GLY A 846 -26.78 6.28 -34.14
N VAL A 847 -26.46 5.40 -33.18
CA VAL A 847 -25.81 4.11 -33.44
C VAL A 847 -26.79 2.98 -33.13
N PHE A 848 -26.80 1.95 -33.97
CA PHE A 848 -27.44 0.67 -33.64
C PHE A 848 -26.36 -0.30 -33.17
N TRP A 849 -26.51 -0.83 -31.96
CA TRP A 849 -25.49 -1.68 -31.34
C TRP A 849 -26.13 -2.88 -30.66
N VAL A 850 -25.52 -4.06 -30.85
CA VAL A 850 -25.92 -5.29 -30.16
C VAL A 850 -24.96 -5.48 -28.99
N LEU A 851 -25.48 -5.49 -27.77
CA LEU A 851 -24.65 -5.62 -26.57
C LEU A 851 -24.11 -7.05 -26.43
N PRO A 852 -22.80 -7.22 -26.22
CA PRO A 852 -22.18 -8.53 -25.99
C PRO A 852 -22.60 -9.20 -24.70
N SER A 853 -22.26 -10.49 -24.56
CA SER A 853 -22.63 -11.28 -23.39
C SER A 853 -21.94 -10.84 -22.09
N SER A 854 -20.81 -10.14 -22.16
CA SER A 854 -20.03 -9.74 -20.99
C SER A 854 -19.57 -8.28 -21.00
N VAL A 855 -19.28 -7.74 -19.80
CA VAL A 855 -18.71 -6.40 -19.58
C VAL A 855 -17.39 -6.23 -20.32
N LYS A 856 -16.58 -7.29 -20.30
CA LYS A 856 -15.30 -7.33 -20.99
C LYS A 856 -15.48 -7.23 -22.51
N ASP A 857 -16.37 -8.03 -23.10
CA ASP A 857 -16.61 -8.04 -24.54
C ASP A 857 -17.24 -6.72 -25.03
N THR A 858 -18.15 -6.16 -24.23
CA THR A 858 -18.74 -4.84 -24.48
C THR A 858 -17.66 -3.77 -24.65
N LEU A 859 -16.64 -3.77 -23.80
CA LEU A 859 -15.52 -2.83 -23.87
C LEU A 859 -14.52 -3.16 -24.98
N ILE A 860 -14.34 -4.43 -25.34
CA ILE A 860 -13.48 -4.84 -26.45
C ILE A 860 -14.03 -4.32 -27.78
N GLU A 861 -15.31 -4.55 -28.00
CA GLU A 861 -16.00 -4.22 -29.25
C GLU A 861 -16.26 -2.72 -29.41
N TRP A 862 -16.24 -1.96 -28.31
CA TRP A 862 -16.47 -0.51 -28.27
C TRP A 862 -15.50 0.34 -29.10
N ARG A 863 -14.41 -0.25 -29.63
CA ARG A 863 -13.36 0.44 -30.40
C ARG A 863 -13.76 0.80 -31.85
N GLY A 864 -14.91 0.36 -32.33
CA GLY A 864 -15.24 0.33 -33.77
C GLY A 864 -15.83 1.58 -34.43
N PHE A 865 -16.17 2.67 -33.72
CA PHE A 865 -16.99 3.75 -34.31
C PHE A 865 -16.24 5.07 -34.59
N MET A 866 -16.22 5.51 -35.85
CA MET A 866 -15.55 6.73 -36.33
C MET A 866 -16.42 7.98 -36.10
N LEU A 867 -16.48 8.44 -34.86
CA LEU A 867 -17.08 9.75 -34.53
C LEU A 867 -16.09 10.89 -34.79
N GLY A 868 -16.62 12.04 -35.22
CA GLY A 868 -15.84 13.27 -35.41
C GLY A 868 -15.00 13.64 -34.17
N LYS A 869 -13.90 14.37 -34.36
CA LYS A 869 -12.89 14.66 -33.31
C LYS A 869 -13.47 15.17 -31.98
N LYS A 870 -14.61 15.88 -32.00
CA LYS A 870 -15.31 16.39 -30.80
C LYS A 870 -15.99 15.31 -29.96
N HIS A 871 -16.59 14.28 -30.57
CA HIS A 871 -17.40 13.27 -29.86
C HIS A 871 -16.60 12.03 -29.43
N ARG A 872 -15.38 11.86 -29.95
CA ARG A 872 -14.51 10.72 -29.66
C ARG A 872 -14.16 10.55 -28.18
N LYS A 873 -13.95 11.65 -27.44
CA LYS A 873 -13.62 11.59 -26.01
C LYS A 873 -14.81 11.11 -25.17
N VAL A 874 -16.00 11.64 -25.48
CA VAL A 874 -17.25 11.29 -24.79
C VAL A 874 -17.64 9.86 -25.09
N TRP A 875 -17.56 9.43 -26.35
CA TRP A 875 -17.84 8.04 -26.75
C TRP A 875 -16.95 7.02 -26.05
N LYS A 876 -15.66 7.34 -25.87
CA LYS A 876 -14.72 6.47 -25.13
C LYS A 876 -15.03 6.39 -23.63
N ALA A 877 -15.62 7.44 -23.05
CA ALA A 877 -15.95 7.49 -21.63
C ALA A 877 -17.36 6.92 -21.32
N ALA A 878 -18.26 6.95 -22.30
CA ALA A 878 -19.66 6.56 -22.15
C ALA A 878 -19.90 5.19 -21.48
N PRO A 879 -19.26 4.07 -21.90
CA PRO A 879 -19.51 2.78 -21.28
C PRO A 879 -19.06 2.74 -19.82
N LEU A 880 -17.92 3.35 -19.49
CA LEU A 880 -17.39 3.42 -18.12
C LEU A 880 -18.31 4.24 -17.21
N CYS A 881 -18.78 5.39 -17.69
CA CYS A 881 -19.70 6.25 -16.96
C CYS A 881 -21.06 5.56 -16.74
N LEU A 882 -21.57 4.86 -17.75
CA LEU A 882 -22.82 4.14 -17.66
C LEU A 882 -22.71 2.96 -16.68
N PHE A 883 -21.63 2.17 -16.76
CA PHE A 883 -21.37 1.10 -15.81
C PHE A 883 -21.32 1.60 -14.37
N TRP A 884 -20.63 2.71 -14.14
CA TRP A 884 -20.55 3.32 -12.81
C TRP A 884 -21.89 3.86 -12.33
N ALA A 885 -22.66 4.52 -13.19
CA ALA A 885 -23.98 5.04 -12.84
C ALA A 885 -24.95 3.91 -12.45
N VAL A 886 -24.99 2.85 -13.25
CA VAL A 886 -25.81 1.65 -12.97
C VAL A 886 -25.38 0.97 -11.68
N TRP A 887 -24.07 0.86 -11.44
CA TRP A 887 -23.53 0.27 -10.21
C TRP A 887 -23.86 1.10 -8.96
N MET A 888 -23.74 2.42 -9.04
CA MET A 888 -24.10 3.32 -7.96
C MET A 888 -25.60 3.25 -7.64
N GLU A 889 -26.45 3.21 -8.67
CA GLU A 889 -27.90 3.10 -8.49
C GLU A 889 -28.30 1.75 -7.89
N ARG A 890 -27.70 0.64 -8.37
CA ARG A 890 -27.87 -0.68 -7.75
C ARG A 890 -27.49 -0.65 -6.28
N ASN A 891 -26.34 -0.08 -5.93
CA ASN A 891 -25.89 -0.01 -4.53
C ASN A 891 -26.82 0.85 -3.68
N ARG A 892 -27.33 1.94 -4.24
CA ARG A 892 -28.33 2.78 -3.57
C ARG A 892 -29.61 1.99 -3.28
N ILE A 893 -30.11 1.20 -4.22
CA ILE A 893 -31.30 0.35 -4.00
C ILE A 893 -31.00 -0.78 -3.01
N ALA A 894 -29.85 -1.44 -3.14
CA ALA A 894 -29.45 -2.57 -2.31
C ALA A 894 -29.15 -2.18 -0.84
N PHE A 895 -28.63 -0.97 -0.60
CA PHE A 895 -28.16 -0.53 0.73
C PHE A 895 -28.99 0.60 1.34
N ASP A 896 -29.62 1.45 0.53
CA ASP A 896 -30.35 2.65 0.99
C ASP A 896 -31.88 2.56 0.81
N ASN A 897 -32.41 1.46 0.24
CA ASN A 897 -33.85 1.14 0.17
C ASN A 897 -34.74 2.18 -0.56
N GLU A 898 -34.20 2.88 -1.57
CA GLU A 898 -34.96 3.82 -2.42
C GLU A 898 -35.60 3.15 -3.66
N ASP A 899 -36.74 3.67 -4.14
CA ASP A 899 -37.40 3.22 -5.38
C ASP A 899 -36.65 3.70 -6.65
N PHE A 900 -36.56 2.81 -7.65
CA PHE A 900 -35.85 3.04 -8.93
C PHE A 900 -36.42 4.24 -9.74
N SER A 901 -35.56 5.20 -10.13
CA SER A 901 -35.96 6.36 -10.94
C SER A 901 -34.97 6.67 -12.08
N VAL A 902 -35.41 6.51 -13.33
CA VAL A 902 -34.60 6.75 -14.57
C VAL A 902 -34.32 8.23 -14.86
N HIS A 903 -34.95 9.18 -14.14
CA HIS A 903 -35.02 10.60 -14.57
C HIS A 903 -34.43 11.66 -13.61
N ARG A 904 -33.50 11.32 -12.71
CA ARG A 904 -32.91 12.36 -11.82
C ARG A 904 -31.65 12.98 -12.46
N ARG A 905 -31.72 14.30 -12.67
CA ARG A 905 -30.71 15.18 -13.29
C ARG A 905 -29.41 15.28 -12.51
#